data_AF-A0A8T5L5Q2-F1
#
_entry.id   AF-A0A8T5L5Q2-F1
#
_cell.length_a   1.000
_cell.length_b   1.000
_cell.length_c   1.000
_cell.angle_alpha   90.00
_cell.angle_beta   90.00
_cell.angle_gamma   90.00
#
_symmetry.space_group_name_H-M   'P 1'
#
loop_
_entity.id
_entity.type
_entity.pdbx_description
1 polymer ?
#
loop_
_entity_poly.entity_id
_entity_poly.type
_entity_poly.pdbx_seq_one_letter_code
_entity_poly.pdbx_strand_id
1 'polypeptide(L)'
;MIFNKQPTSSYDPEFVLDYSNSETLYTSIVSFDEAIDFDSEIGQEITLFGNDYVVGDNTNSVELILEKAGDKFNITTNGEVYKNEDKLEGVSVSWDGPRSTNYIRFNVGAPNSSSDGLRLNYWNRNKKIDPVFETFELVFDSLSIPEDRTDREWIEIETVGDDKMTVEFTDWNDDETTIQWVINNTQGDSAVYLQVDSDGHNLSVFEGEFLKRNDYVVVGNEDYGRLLKVSSIVNQTSGYSNDKVKFRDVFSGTTYEATLTNDGVGTVTVGGRVYGVRYKGLSSQSEDARVVWLDYPDSSAADSRIVYPTIETSKGALIMFYEPVRFDSAGDWLNTLMIPDGDGYTDLTGLPSIPPVSGGVAKSYDVGKLSYNVVRTLDSTGIQDFTTIYLQDNRNGIVPIDIINPAIVLIEEGDSEAVIITVEGGGNADDGIGVMEAIRTWEDDSQDWEKTLASDSKKQKEADKYGTIITIDSTDSDQKEAVISYPDESVYGTFKFVDTSFSSVAVCGNNDCESDLGETCSNCPGDCGSCSSSSGSPGSSGGSTTSYTYTISSSQIQLGYTKQLRENDRLRFTRQEGGSSVTHYVKIIDLQSSGNRVDIRITSNEINSSLNVGQTKKYDIDSDGYYDLSIKFERIVSNKAELTLKEINEQVSSSSTSSTSSSGSGNDGSTDGDNLLGITEEDEKNIVIPILIGFLVIVVIVIIILLILFLRKGVKKSPFVVENKV
;
A
#
# COMPACT_ATOMS: atom_id res chain seq x y z
N MET A 1 -6.55 -13.09 -2.35
CA MET A 1 -7.84 -12.61 -2.92
C MET A 1 -7.66 -12.60 -4.44
N ILE A 2 -8.71 -12.78 -5.26
CA ILE A 2 -8.53 -12.81 -6.72
C ILE A 2 -9.56 -11.90 -7.38
N PHE A 3 -9.15 -11.11 -8.37
CA PHE A 3 -10.08 -10.32 -9.18
C PHE A 3 -10.89 -11.24 -10.10
N ASN A 4 -12.07 -11.72 -9.72
CA ASN A 4 -12.83 -12.61 -10.63
C ASN A 4 -13.29 -11.87 -11.91
N LYS A 5 -13.44 -12.61 -13.02
CA LYS A 5 -13.97 -12.15 -14.31
C LYS A 5 -15.22 -11.30 -14.09
N GLN A 6 -15.14 -10.06 -14.56
CA GLN A 6 -16.04 -9.02 -14.11
C GLN A 6 -17.40 -9.00 -14.83
N PRO A 7 -18.46 -8.51 -14.17
CA PRO A 7 -19.78 -8.29 -14.79
C PRO A 7 -19.68 -7.28 -15.94
N THR A 8 -20.47 -7.46 -17.00
CA THR A 8 -20.45 -6.68 -18.25
C THR A 8 -20.98 -5.24 -18.16
N SER A 9 -20.95 -4.62 -16.98
CA SER A 9 -21.46 -3.27 -16.72
C SER A 9 -20.42 -2.41 -16.02
N SER A 10 -20.60 -1.09 -16.03
CA SER A 10 -19.68 -0.05 -15.51
C SER A 10 -19.42 -0.06 -13.99
N TYR A 11 -19.51 -1.22 -13.34
CA TYR A 11 -19.30 -1.39 -11.90
C TYR A 11 -18.41 -2.61 -11.71
N ASP A 12 -17.11 -2.35 -11.70
CA ASP A 12 -16.07 -3.33 -11.48
C ASP A 12 -16.03 -3.67 -9.98
N PRO A 13 -16.14 -4.95 -9.56
CA PRO A 13 -15.86 -5.28 -8.18
C PRO A 13 -14.37 -5.04 -7.89
N GLU A 14 -14.07 -4.23 -6.87
CA GLU A 14 -12.70 -3.99 -6.40
C GLU A 14 -12.04 -5.27 -5.88
N PHE A 15 -12.80 -6.15 -5.22
CA PHE A 15 -12.30 -7.44 -4.76
C PHE A 15 -13.37 -8.51 -4.89
N VAL A 16 -12.92 -9.72 -5.25
CA VAL A 16 -13.73 -10.92 -5.21
C VAL A 16 -12.99 -11.99 -4.40
N LEU A 17 -13.76 -12.74 -3.63
CA LEU A 17 -13.26 -13.97 -3.04
C LEU A 17 -13.66 -15.10 -3.96
N ASP A 18 -12.66 -15.68 -4.63
CA ASP A 18 -12.86 -16.88 -5.43
C ASP A 18 -12.84 -18.10 -4.50
N TYR A 19 -13.85 -18.96 -4.66
CA TYR A 19 -14.04 -20.19 -3.88
C TYR A 19 -13.77 -21.44 -4.72
N SER A 20 -13.09 -21.28 -5.86
CA SER A 20 -12.81 -22.34 -6.83
C SER A 20 -12.19 -23.62 -6.23
N ASN A 21 -11.50 -23.50 -5.09
CA ASN A 21 -10.82 -24.60 -4.40
C ASN A 21 -11.46 -25.04 -3.07
N SER A 22 -12.54 -24.40 -2.59
CA SER A 22 -13.19 -24.76 -1.32
C SER A 22 -14.62 -25.27 -1.54
N GLU A 23 -14.92 -26.48 -1.07
CA GLU A 23 -16.26 -27.08 -1.16
C GLU A 23 -17.29 -26.38 -0.24
N THR A 24 -16.87 -25.52 0.71
CA THR A 24 -17.75 -24.93 1.74
C THR A 24 -17.35 -23.50 2.14
N LEU A 25 -18.28 -22.56 2.01
CA LEU A 25 -18.18 -21.15 2.45
C LEU A 25 -18.42 -21.02 3.95
N TYR A 26 -19.47 -21.65 4.45
CA TYR A 26 -19.79 -21.70 5.87
C TYR A 26 -20.52 -22.99 6.21
N THR A 27 -20.41 -23.37 7.47
CA THR A 27 -21.14 -24.50 8.03
C THR A 27 -22.11 -23.98 9.09
N SER A 28 -23.38 -24.31 8.95
CA SER A 28 -24.39 -24.08 9.97
C SER A 28 -24.78 -25.41 10.62
N ILE A 29 -24.90 -25.42 11.95
CA ILE A 29 -25.20 -26.63 12.73
C ILE A 29 -26.43 -26.36 13.58
N VAL A 30 -27.47 -27.17 13.39
CA VAL A 30 -28.56 -27.30 14.35
C VAL A 30 -28.20 -28.42 15.30
N SER A 31 -28.20 -28.14 16.61
CA SER A 31 -28.00 -29.15 17.65
C SER A 31 -29.28 -29.33 18.45
N PHE A 32 -29.57 -30.57 18.85
CA PHE A 32 -30.71 -30.92 19.67
C PHE A 32 -30.24 -31.35 21.07
N ASP A 33 -31.00 -30.98 22.10
CA ASP A 33 -30.70 -31.37 23.48
C ASP A 33 -30.82 -32.88 23.69
N GLU A 34 -31.70 -33.53 22.93
CA GLU A 34 -31.88 -34.97 22.87
C GLU A 34 -31.88 -35.44 21.42
N ALA A 35 -31.48 -36.69 21.20
CA ALA A 35 -31.43 -37.26 19.86
C ALA A 35 -32.84 -37.35 19.27
N ILE A 36 -33.10 -36.63 18.18
CA ILE A 36 -34.41 -36.63 17.53
C ILE A 36 -34.51 -37.82 16.59
N ASP A 37 -35.54 -38.65 16.76
CA ASP A 37 -35.92 -39.71 15.81
C ASP A 37 -36.98 -39.16 14.83
N PHE A 38 -36.58 -38.80 13.61
CA PHE A 38 -37.50 -38.14 12.68
C PHE A 38 -38.68 -39.03 12.25
N ASP A 39 -38.58 -40.36 12.40
CA ASP A 39 -39.70 -41.27 12.16
C ASP A 39 -40.83 -41.07 13.20
N SER A 40 -40.50 -40.67 14.44
CA SER A 40 -41.50 -40.38 15.49
C SER A 40 -42.04 -38.96 15.44
N GLU A 41 -41.35 -38.05 14.76
CA GLU A 41 -41.71 -36.64 14.69
C GLU A 41 -42.58 -36.27 13.48
N ILE A 42 -43.01 -37.22 12.67
CA ILE A 42 -43.91 -36.94 11.52
C ILE A 42 -45.16 -36.17 11.98
N GLY A 43 -45.41 -35.03 11.34
CA GLY A 43 -46.50 -34.10 11.66
C GLY A 43 -46.25 -33.21 12.88
N GLN A 44 -45.10 -33.34 13.56
CA GLN A 44 -44.68 -32.43 14.62
C GLN A 44 -44.00 -31.18 14.05
N GLU A 45 -44.07 -30.10 14.81
CA GLU A 45 -43.38 -28.84 14.52
C GLU A 45 -41.96 -28.86 15.10
N ILE A 46 -40.99 -28.42 14.30
CA ILE A 46 -39.59 -28.29 14.68
C ILE A 46 -39.07 -26.90 14.28
N THR A 47 -38.44 -26.20 15.21
CA THR A 47 -37.85 -24.89 14.95
C THR A 47 -36.38 -25.04 14.55
N LEU A 48 -36.03 -24.62 13.35
CA LEU A 48 -34.65 -24.61 12.83
C LEU A 48 -34.27 -23.19 12.44
N PHE A 49 -33.18 -22.68 13.00
CA PHE A 49 -32.69 -21.30 12.78
C PHE A 49 -33.78 -20.21 12.95
N GLY A 50 -34.69 -20.39 13.92
CA GLY A 50 -35.77 -19.43 14.19
C GLY A 50 -36.98 -19.53 13.27
N ASN A 51 -37.02 -20.52 12.36
CA ASN A 51 -38.17 -20.83 11.53
C ASN A 51 -38.82 -22.14 11.97
N ASP A 52 -40.15 -22.15 12.04
CA ASP A 52 -40.91 -23.35 12.34
C ASP A 52 -41.19 -24.15 11.06
N TYR A 53 -40.98 -25.46 11.14
CA TYR A 53 -41.22 -26.43 10.07
C TYR A 53 -42.07 -27.57 10.59
N VAL A 54 -42.90 -28.15 9.73
CA VAL A 54 -43.57 -29.43 10.02
C VAL A 54 -42.80 -30.57 9.38
N VAL A 55 -42.52 -31.63 10.13
CA VAL A 55 -41.89 -32.84 9.58
C VAL A 55 -42.89 -33.56 8.67
N GLY A 56 -42.59 -33.64 7.38
CA GLY A 56 -43.49 -34.15 6.36
C GLY A 56 -43.65 -35.67 6.36
N ASP A 57 -44.82 -36.16 5.92
CA ASP A 57 -45.23 -37.57 5.97
C ASP A 57 -44.35 -38.57 5.19
N ASN A 58 -43.49 -38.10 4.27
CA ASN A 58 -42.56 -38.98 3.55
C ASN A 58 -41.14 -39.00 4.13
N THR A 59 -40.94 -38.37 5.30
CA THR A 59 -39.70 -38.49 6.07
C THR A 59 -39.42 -39.96 6.40
N ASN A 60 -38.17 -40.38 6.22
CA ASN A 60 -37.71 -41.76 6.43
C ASN A 60 -36.20 -41.77 6.74
N SER A 61 -35.62 -42.97 6.87
CA SER A 61 -34.21 -43.13 7.26
C SER A 61 -33.16 -42.57 6.29
N VAL A 62 -33.58 -42.14 5.10
CA VAL A 62 -32.72 -41.64 4.02
C VAL A 62 -33.07 -40.20 3.64
N GLU A 63 -34.22 -39.68 4.10
CA GLU A 63 -34.83 -38.46 3.59
C GLU A 63 -35.59 -37.73 4.71
N LEU A 64 -35.19 -36.50 5.03
CA LEU A 64 -35.90 -35.61 5.95
C LEU A 64 -36.68 -34.57 5.13
N ILE A 65 -37.99 -34.52 5.33
CA ILE A 65 -38.86 -33.54 4.68
C ILE A 65 -39.34 -32.52 5.71
N LEU A 66 -39.11 -31.25 5.41
CA LEU A 66 -39.54 -30.12 6.23
C LEU A 66 -40.46 -29.22 5.42
N GLU A 67 -41.64 -28.92 5.95
CA GLU A 67 -42.64 -28.09 5.28
C GLU A 67 -42.84 -26.77 6.02
N LYS A 68 -42.77 -25.63 5.30
CA LYS A 68 -42.95 -24.28 5.86
C LYS A 68 -43.71 -23.40 4.88
N ALA A 69 -44.90 -22.92 5.27
CA ALA A 69 -45.65 -21.88 4.54
C ALA A 69 -45.80 -22.08 3.01
N GLY A 70 -45.86 -23.33 2.55
CA GLY A 70 -45.96 -23.67 1.11
C GLY A 70 -44.64 -24.07 0.46
N ASP A 71 -43.50 -23.89 1.14
CA ASP A 71 -42.21 -24.46 0.75
C ASP A 71 -42.04 -25.86 1.34
N LYS A 72 -41.45 -26.75 0.53
CA LYS A 72 -41.05 -28.11 0.91
C LYS A 72 -39.55 -28.28 0.73
N PHE A 73 -38.85 -28.52 1.83
CA PHE A 73 -37.44 -28.84 1.85
C PHE A 73 -37.25 -30.35 1.96
N ASN A 74 -36.48 -30.92 1.05
CA ASN A 74 -36.15 -32.34 1.03
C ASN A 74 -34.64 -32.50 1.20
N ILE A 75 -34.24 -33.10 2.31
CA ILE A 75 -32.85 -33.28 2.71
C ILE A 75 -32.52 -34.77 2.67
N THR A 76 -31.57 -35.17 1.83
CA THR A 76 -31.22 -36.58 1.63
C THR A 76 -29.96 -36.97 2.41
N THR A 77 -29.79 -38.25 2.78
CA THR A 77 -28.55 -38.76 3.43
C THR A 77 -27.32 -38.70 2.54
N ASN A 78 -27.50 -38.54 1.23
CA ASN A 78 -26.40 -38.28 0.30
C ASN A 78 -25.94 -36.81 0.34
N GLY A 79 -26.59 -36.02 1.21
CA GLY A 79 -26.28 -34.62 1.47
C GLY A 79 -26.92 -33.64 0.51
N GLU A 80 -27.71 -34.05 -0.48
CA GLU A 80 -28.39 -33.08 -1.34
C GLU A 80 -29.61 -32.47 -0.65
N VAL A 81 -29.86 -31.19 -0.92
CA VAL A 81 -31.03 -30.43 -0.45
C VAL A 81 -31.83 -29.94 -1.65
N TYR A 82 -33.15 -30.11 -1.59
CA TYR A 82 -34.09 -29.59 -2.58
C TYR A 82 -35.10 -28.66 -1.91
N LYS A 83 -35.46 -27.55 -2.57
CA LYS A 83 -36.56 -26.66 -2.20
C LYS A 83 -37.60 -26.70 -3.32
N ASN A 84 -38.81 -27.18 -3.04
CA ASN A 84 -39.90 -27.30 -4.03
C ASN A 84 -39.49 -28.04 -5.32
N GLU A 85 -38.76 -29.15 -5.19
CA GLU A 85 -38.19 -29.97 -6.30
C GLU A 85 -36.94 -29.39 -6.98
N ASP A 86 -36.59 -28.13 -6.72
CA ASP A 86 -35.36 -27.53 -7.22
C ASP A 86 -34.17 -27.86 -6.30
N LYS A 87 -33.10 -28.40 -6.86
CA LYS A 87 -31.86 -28.68 -6.12
C LYS A 87 -31.21 -27.35 -5.69
N LEU A 88 -30.89 -27.23 -4.40
CA LEU A 88 -30.10 -26.12 -3.86
C LEU A 88 -28.62 -26.38 -4.14
N GLU A 89 -28.13 -25.88 -5.27
CA GLU A 89 -26.72 -26.04 -5.66
C GLU A 89 -25.76 -25.44 -4.62
N GLY A 90 -24.64 -26.12 -4.39
CA GLY A 90 -23.65 -25.73 -3.38
C GLY A 90 -24.05 -26.08 -1.94
N VAL A 91 -25.26 -26.56 -1.66
CA VAL A 91 -25.63 -26.98 -0.29
C VAL A 91 -25.43 -28.48 -0.13
N SER A 92 -24.63 -28.88 0.87
CA SER A 92 -24.57 -30.26 1.34
C SER A 92 -24.99 -30.41 2.79
N VAL A 93 -25.63 -31.52 3.14
CA VAL A 93 -26.10 -31.80 4.51
C VAL A 93 -25.57 -33.12 5.04
N SER A 94 -25.28 -33.16 6.33
CA SER A 94 -24.87 -34.39 7.02
C SER A 94 -25.45 -34.45 8.43
N TRP A 95 -25.73 -35.67 8.91
CA TRP A 95 -26.19 -35.94 10.28
C TRP A 95 -25.69 -37.32 10.75
N ASP A 96 -25.60 -37.52 12.07
CA ASP A 96 -24.84 -38.62 12.72
C ASP A 96 -25.59 -39.96 12.81
N GLY A 97 -26.69 -40.14 12.08
CA GLY A 97 -27.43 -41.39 12.17
C GLY A 97 -28.60 -41.51 11.21
N PRO A 98 -28.87 -42.71 10.67
CA PRO A 98 -29.93 -42.91 9.68
C PRO A 98 -31.35 -42.74 10.24
N ARG A 99 -31.53 -42.51 11.56
CA ARG A 99 -32.88 -42.42 12.16
C ARG A 99 -32.93 -41.42 13.29
N SER A 100 -31.91 -41.44 14.13
CA SER A 100 -31.77 -40.52 15.25
C SER A 100 -30.52 -39.67 15.08
N THR A 101 -30.63 -38.36 15.29
CA THR A 101 -29.48 -37.45 15.26
C THR A 101 -29.53 -36.44 16.39
N ASN A 102 -28.34 -36.09 16.89
CA ASN A 102 -28.16 -34.98 17.84
C ASN A 102 -27.88 -33.65 17.12
N TYR A 103 -27.59 -33.68 15.82
CA TYR A 103 -27.37 -32.48 15.04
C TYR A 103 -27.66 -32.67 13.55
N ILE A 104 -27.93 -31.56 12.86
CA ILE A 104 -27.93 -31.48 11.39
C ILE A 104 -26.89 -30.44 11.00
N ARG A 105 -25.95 -30.81 10.14
CA ARG A 105 -24.89 -29.94 9.63
C ARG A 105 -25.18 -29.59 8.17
N PHE A 106 -25.33 -28.31 7.88
CA PHE A 106 -25.43 -27.78 6.52
C PHE A 106 -24.10 -27.11 6.16
N ASN A 107 -23.46 -27.60 5.10
CA ASN A 107 -22.31 -26.95 4.50
C ASN A 107 -22.79 -26.22 3.25
N VAL A 108 -22.61 -24.90 3.21
CA VAL A 108 -23.01 -24.08 2.08
C VAL A 108 -21.75 -23.65 1.35
N GLY A 109 -21.58 -24.13 0.12
CA GLY A 109 -20.51 -23.84 -0.82
C GLY A 109 -20.96 -22.94 -1.98
N ALA A 110 -20.04 -22.65 -2.89
CA ALA A 110 -20.36 -22.01 -4.16
C ALA A 110 -21.06 -23.00 -5.12
N PRO A 111 -22.24 -22.67 -5.68
CA PRO A 111 -22.92 -23.48 -6.71
C PRO A 111 -22.04 -23.92 -7.89
N ASN A 112 -21.17 -23.03 -8.38
CA ASN A 112 -20.23 -23.28 -9.48
C ASN A 112 -18.86 -22.69 -9.15
N SER A 113 -17.86 -23.56 -8.97
CA SER A 113 -16.52 -23.20 -8.52
C SER A 113 -15.78 -22.21 -9.44
N SER A 114 -16.09 -22.13 -10.74
CA SER A 114 -15.32 -21.31 -11.67
C SER A 114 -15.78 -19.86 -11.86
N SER A 115 -16.86 -19.42 -11.18
CA SER A 115 -17.38 -18.04 -11.37
C SER A 115 -18.08 -17.42 -10.16
N ASP A 116 -18.19 -18.14 -9.06
CA ASP A 116 -18.87 -17.66 -7.87
C ASP A 116 -17.91 -16.96 -6.91
N GLY A 117 -18.24 -15.73 -6.53
CA GLY A 117 -17.51 -15.04 -5.47
C GLY A 117 -18.34 -14.02 -4.73
N LEU A 118 -17.95 -13.72 -3.51
CA LEU A 118 -18.52 -12.62 -2.73
C LEU A 118 -17.86 -11.32 -3.17
N ARG A 119 -18.69 -10.32 -3.48
CA ARG A 119 -18.25 -8.98 -3.86
C ARG A 119 -18.37 -8.05 -2.66
N LEU A 120 -17.44 -7.10 -2.57
CA LEU A 120 -17.53 -6.00 -1.59
C LEU A 120 -18.88 -5.28 -1.74
N ASN A 121 -19.43 -4.82 -0.62
CA ASN A 121 -20.82 -4.35 -0.44
C ASN A 121 -21.18 -3.03 -1.17
N TYR A 122 -20.91 -2.94 -2.47
CA TYR A 122 -21.44 -1.87 -3.32
C TYR A 122 -22.91 -2.18 -3.64
N TRP A 123 -23.81 -1.52 -2.92
CA TRP A 123 -25.26 -1.41 -3.21
C TRP A 123 -26.17 -2.61 -2.89
N ASN A 124 -26.12 -3.25 -1.71
CA ASN A 124 -27.14 -4.22 -1.25
C ASN A 124 -27.49 -5.37 -2.24
N ARG A 125 -26.73 -5.54 -3.33
CA ARG A 125 -27.05 -6.43 -4.46
C ARG A 125 -26.19 -7.70 -4.46
N ASN A 126 -25.20 -7.76 -3.57
CA ASN A 126 -24.24 -8.88 -3.46
C ASN A 126 -24.35 -9.60 -2.11
N LYS A 127 -25.54 -9.57 -1.49
CA LYS A 127 -25.83 -10.33 -0.27
C LYS A 127 -26.07 -11.78 -0.67
N LYS A 128 -25.34 -12.73 -0.08
CA LYS A 128 -25.74 -14.14 -0.15
C LYS A 128 -26.58 -14.45 1.08
N ILE A 129 -27.90 -14.46 0.87
CA ILE A 129 -28.86 -14.98 1.83
C ILE A 129 -28.60 -16.48 1.96
N ASP A 130 -28.63 -17.00 3.19
CA ASP A 130 -28.54 -18.43 3.44
C ASP A 130 -29.60 -19.18 2.61
N PRO A 131 -29.20 -20.07 1.69
CA PRO A 131 -30.12 -20.64 0.70
C PRO A 131 -31.10 -21.66 1.30
N VAL A 132 -30.86 -22.10 2.55
CA VAL A 132 -31.65 -23.13 3.20
C VAL A 132 -32.75 -22.52 4.08
N PHE A 133 -32.38 -21.63 4.98
CA PHE A 133 -33.23 -21.06 6.01
C PHE A 133 -33.60 -19.60 5.75
N GLU A 134 -32.83 -18.89 4.93
CA GLU A 134 -33.03 -17.48 4.62
C GLU A 134 -33.03 -16.58 5.88
N THR A 135 -32.32 -17.00 6.93
CA THR A 135 -32.32 -16.38 8.27
C THR A 135 -31.16 -15.43 8.52
N PHE A 136 -30.10 -15.54 7.72
CA PHE A 136 -29.00 -14.59 7.74
C PHE A 136 -28.41 -14.40 6.34
N GLU A 137 -27.71 -13.30 6.17
CA GLU A 137 -26.92 -12.95 4.99
C GLU A 137 -25.44 -13.04 5.35
N LEU A 138 -24.64 -13.74 4.54
CA LEU A 138 -23.20 -13.59 4.55
C LEU A 138 -22.82 -12.39 3.67
N VAL A 139 -22.19 -11.39 4.28
CA VAL A 139 -21.76 -10.16 3.62
C VAL A 139 -20.24 -10.06 3.71
N PHE A 140 -19.59 -9.90 2.56
CA PHE A 140 -18.21 -9.42 2.51
C PHE A 140 -18.24 -7.90 2.69
N ASP A 141 -17.84 -7.44 3.88
CA ASP A 141 -18.13 -6.09 4.36
C ASP A 141 -17.09 -5.08 3.86
N SER A 142 -15.82 -5.28 4.23
CA SER A 142 -14.71 -4.41 3.84
C SER A 142 -13.38 -5.19 3.79
N LEU A 143 -12.36 -4.59 3.18
CA LEU A 143 -10.98 -4.90 3.52
C LEU A 143 -10.56 -4.14 4.79
N SER A 144 -9.55 -4.64 5.49
CA SER A 144 -8.89 -3.91 6.58
C SER A 144 -8.27 -2.60 6.07
N ILE A 145 -7.68 -2.66 4.88
CA ILE A 145 -7.15 -1.51 4.14
C ILE A 145 -7.78 -1.49 2.74
N PRO A 146 -8.80 -0.64 2.52
CA PRO A 146 -9.37 -0.42 1.20
C PRO A 146 -8.32 0.10 0.21
N GLU A 147 -8.57 -0.10 -1.09
CA GLU A 147 -7.66 0.30 -2.16
C GLU A 147 -7.48 1.82 -2.26
N ASP A 148 -8.53 2.60 -2.03
CA ASP A 148 -8.56 4.05 -2.25
C ASP A 148 -8.04 4.88 -1.06
N ARG A 149 -7.32 4.26 -0.11
CA ARG A 149 -6.87 4.91 1.12
C ARG A 149 -5.41 5.34 1.08
N THR A 150 -5.15 6.42 1.81
CA THR A 150 -3.81 6.93 2.18
C THR A 150 -3.01 5.99 3.07
N ASP A 151 -3.60 4.87 3.48
CA ASP A 151 -2.93 3.85 4.30
C ASP A 151 -2.16 2.86 3.40
N ARG A 152 -2.13 3.12 2.08
CA ARG A 152 -1.29 2.49 1.07
C ARG A 152 -0.37 3.54 0.45
N GLU A 153 0.79 3.11 0.01
CA GLU A 153 1.64 3.90 -0.90
C GLU A 153 1.48 3.42 -2.34
N TRP A 154 1.96 4.27 -3.26
CA TRP A 154 1.91 4.03 -4.69
C TRP A 154 3.32 4.03 -5.22
N ILE A 155 3.64 3.00 -6.01
CA ILE A 155 4.90 2.87 -6.73
C ILE A 155 4.53 2.82 -8.21
N GLU A 156 4.83 3.90 -8.93
CA GLU A 156 4.36 4.13 -10.28
C GLU A 156 5.51 3.93 -11.27
N ILE A 157 5.32 3.02 -12.23
CA ILE A 157 6.28 2.68 -13.27
C ILE A 157 5.68 3.12 -14.61
N GLU A 158 6.23 4.21 -15.14
CA GLU A 158 5.71 4.89 -16.33
C GLU A 158 6.73 4.90 -17.47
N THR A 159 6.24 5.13 -18.68
CA THR A 159 7.08 5.33 -19.87
C THR A 159 7.34 6.81 -20.10
N VAL A 160 8.56 7.16 -20.55
CA VAL A 160 8.93 8.57 -20.85
C VAL A 160 9.38 8.67 -22.30
N GLY A 161 8.40 8.79 -23.21
CA GLY A 161 8.65 8.61 -24.63
C GLY A 161 8.93 7.16 -24.97
N ASP A 162 9.50 6.89 -26.14
CA ASP A 162 9.59 5.53 -26.69
C ASP A 162 10.73 4.70 -26.05
N ASP A 163 11.75 5.37 -25.49
CA ASP A 163 13.04 4.75 -25.15
C ASP A 163 13.37 4.70 -23.66
N LYS A 164 12.49 5.17 -22.77
CA LYS A 164 12.79 5.32 -21.34
C LYS A 164 11.64 4.88 -20.44
N MET A 165 12.00 4.45 -19.23
CA MET A 165 11.05 4.23 -18.15
C MET A 165 11.49 4.91 -16.86
N THR A 166 10.50 5.36 -16.10
CA THR A 166 10.66 5.93 -14.76
C THR A 166 10.01 5.05 -13.71
N VAL A 167 10.46 5.18 -12.48
CA VAL A 167 9.79 4.67 -11.27
C VAL A 167 9.66 5.83 -10.28
N GLU A 168 8.47 6.03 -9.75
CA GLU A 168 8.17 7.00 -8.70
C GLU A 168 7.73 6.29 -7.44
N PHE A 169 8.34 6.65 -6.31
CA PHE A 169 7.95 6.15 -4.99
C PHE A 169 8.43 7.09 -3.89
N THR A 170 7.87 6.89 -2.68
CA THR A 170 8.28 7.59 -1.46
C THR A 170 9.18 6.68 -0.63
N ASP A 171 10.36 7.18 -0.22
CA ASP A 171 11.24 6.43 0.68
C ASP A 171 10.72 6.42 2.12
N TRP A 172 11.36 5.65 3.01
CA TRP A 172 11.02 5.61 4.43
C TRP A 172 11.15 6.97 5.16
N ASN A 173 11.81 7.97 4.57
CA ASN A 173 11.91 9.33 5.13
C ASN A 173 10.75 10.24 4.68
N ASP A 174 9.73 9.69 4.02
CA ASP A 174 8.62 10.42 3.41
C ASP A 174 9.07 11.38 2.28
N ASP A 175 10.24 11.14 1.66
CA ASP A 175 10.70 11.89 0.48
C ASP A 175 10.26 11.15 -0.80
N GLU A 176 9.44 11.79 -1.63
CA GLU A 176 8.96 11.25 -2.92
C GLU A 176 9.84 11.72 -4.09
N THR A 177 10.18 10.81 -5.00
CA THR A 177 10.93 11.16 -6.22
C THR A 177 10.63 10.23 -7.39
N THR A 178 10.65 10.80 -8.59
CA THR A 178 10.64 10.06 -9.86
C THR A 178 12.09 9.81 -10.34
N ILE A 179 12.43 8.57 -10.64
CA ILE A 179 13.76 8.15 -11.09
C ILE A 179 13.64 7.50 -12.47
N GLN A 180 14.34 8.04 -13.46
CA GLN A 180 14.58 7.29 -14.69
C GLN A 180 15.58 6.18 -14.38
N TRP A 181 15.22 4.94 -14.66
CA TRP A 181 16.04 3.78 -14.30
C TRP A 181 16.36 2.90 -15.51
N VAL A 182 15.58 2.99 -16.59
CA VAL A 182 15.78 2.19 -17.80
C VAL A 182 15.85 3.04 -19.04
N ILE A 183 16.75 2.64 -19.96
CA ILE A 183 16.86 3.17 -21.32
C ILE A 183 17.03 2.03 -22.32
N ASN A 184 16.28 2.10 -23.42
CA ASN A 184 16.55 1.35 -24.65
C ASN A 184 17.51 2.15 -25.53
N ASN A 185 18.80 1.84 -25.45
CA ASN A 185 19.82 2.52 -26.25
C ASN A 185 20.13 1.70 -27.50
N THR A 186 19.28 1.80 -28.51
CA THR A 186 19.33 0.92 -29.70
C THR A 186 20.41 1.27 -30.72
N GLN A 187 21.61 1.63 -30.25
CA GLN A 187 22.80 1.67 -31.11
C GLN A 187 23.45 0.28 -31.31
N GLY A 188 22.84 -0.81 -30.81
CA GLY A 188 23.29 -2.21 -30.94
C GLY A 188 22.15 -3.24 -30.80
N ASP A 189 22.50 -4.53 -30.80
CA ASP A 189 21.54 -5.65 -30.65
C ASP A 189 20.79 -5.54 -29.30
N SER A 190 19.53 -5.10 -29.35
CA SER A 190 18.49 -5.18 -28.30
C SER A 190 18.99 -5.12 -26.85
N ALA A 191 19.49 -3.96 -26.42
CA ALA A 191 19.98 -3.83 -25.06
C ALA A 191 19.27 -2.69 -24.32
N VAL A 192 18.35 -3.11 -23.46
CA VAL A 192 17.76 -2.30 -22.41
C VAL A 192 18.74 -2.31 -21.25
N TYR A 193 19.10 -1.13 -20.74
CA TYR A 193 20.12 -0.96 -19.71
C TYR A 193 19.57 -0.23 -18.48
N LEU A 194 20.16 -0.52 -17.33
CA LEU A 194 19.90 0.18 -16.08
C LEU A 194 20.61 1.55 -16.08
N GLN A 195 20.05 2.52 -16.82
CA GLN A 195 20.61 3.84 -17.06
C GLN A 195 19.63 4.96 -16.71
N VAL A 196 20.19 6.03 -16.16
CA VAL A 196 19.43 7.17 -15.63
C VAL A 196 19.25 8.33 -16.59
N ASP A 197 20.04 8.39 -17.66
CA ASP A 197 19.94 9.40 -18.71
C ASP A 197 20.59 8.97 -20.03
N SER A 198 20.27 9.70 -21.11
CA SER A 198 20.74 9.42 -22.46
C SER A 198 22.25 9.66 -22.68
N ASP A 199 22.97 10.20 -21.70
CA ASP A 199 24.43 10.37 -21.77
C ASP A 199 25.17 9.08 -21.37
N GLY A 200 24.43 8.03 -20.99
CA GLY A 200 24.96 6.72 -20.66
C GLY A 200 25.49 6.61 -19.23
N HIS A 201 24.98 7.44 -18.33
CA HIS A 201 25.31 7.34 -16.91
C HIS A 201 24.61 6.12 -16.29
N ASN A 202 25.40 5.27 -15.62
CA ASN A 202 24.94 3.98 -15.11
C ASN A 202 24.23 4.13 -13.75
N LEU A 203 23.30 3.24 -13.43
CA LEU A 203 22.84 3.01 -12.06
C LEU A 203 23.42 1.68 -11.58
N SER A 204 24.45 1.77 -10.74
CA SER A 204 25.13 0.60 -10.20
C SER A 204 24.36 -0.05 -9.06
N VAL A 205 24.26 -1.37 -9.14
CA VAL A 205 23.65 -2.25 -8.12
C VAL A 205 24.66 -3.27 -7.58
N PHE A 206 25.95 -3.01 -7.77
CA PHE A 206 27.03 -3.91 -7.35
C PHE A 206 28.12 -3.16 -6.59
N GLU A 207 28.45 -3.66 -5.41
CA GLU A 207 29.53 -3.08 -4.61
C GLU A 207 30.87 -3.11 -5.35
N GLY A 208 31.61 -2.00 -5.26
CA GLY A 208 32.93 -1.87 -5.85
C GLY A 208 32.94 -1.58 -7.35
N GLU A 209 31.77 -1.43 -7.98
CA GLU A 209 31.68 -0.99 -9.38
C GLU A 209 32.22 0.43 -9.56
N PHE A 210 32.89 0.68 -10.69
CA PHE A 210 33.44 2.00 -11.00
C PHE A 210 32.35 2.95 -11.48
N LEU A 211 32.13 4.00 -10.70
CA LEU A 211 31.20 5.10 -10.96
C LEU A 211 31.96 6.33 -11.46
N LYS A 212 31.45 6.99 -12.49
CA LYS A 212 31.89 8.30 -12.96
C LYS A 212 31.02 9.40 -12.37
N ARG A 213 31.38 10.66 -12.66
CA ARG A 213 30.51 11.79 -12.36
C ARG A 213 29.18 11.62 -13.09
N ASN A 214 28.09 11.90 -12.37
CA ASN A 214 26.68 11.71 -12.72
C ASN A 214 26.19 10.25 -12.79
N ASP A 215 27.03 9.25 -12.60
CA ASP A 215 26.54 7.89 -12.35
C ASP A 215 25.83 7.82 -10.99
N TYR A 216 25.00 6.79 -10.83
CA TYR A 216 24.20 6.53 -9.65
C TYR A 216 24.59 5.21 -9.04
N VAL A 217 24.38 5.06 -7.74
CA VAL A 217 24.64 3.82 -7.02
C VAL A 217 23.60 3.66 -5.92
N VAL A 218 23.07 2.45 -5.79
CA VAL A 218 22.23 2.07 -4.65
C VAL A 218 23.14 1.53 -3.55
N VAL A 219 23.03 2.07 -2.34
CA VAL A 219 23.84 1.67 -1.18
C VAL A 219 22.96 1.40 0.04
N GLY A 220 23.45 0.58 0.98
CA GLY A 220 22.69 0.23 2.18
C GLY A 220 21.71 -0.93 1.95
N ASN A 221 20.82 -1.14 2.92
CA ASN A 221 19.71 -2.09 2.90
C ASN A 221 18.59 -1.50 3.74
N GLU A 222 17.33 -1.81 3.44
CA GLU A 222 16.19 -1.39 4.27
C GLU A 222 16.17 0.13 4.51
N ASP A 223 15.90 0.58 5.73
CA ASP A 223 15.93 1.97 6.20
C ASP A 223 17.30 2.66 6.01
N TYR A 224 18.36 1.93 5.75
CA TYR A 224 19.67 2.51 5.38
C TYR A 224 19.87 2.64 3.87
N GLY A 225 18.99 2.04 3.07
CA GLY A 225 18.98 2.11 1.62
C GLY A 225 18.94 3.53 1.11
N ARG A 226 19.82 3.89 0.16
CA ARG A 226 19.86 5.21 -0.50
C ARG A 226 20.25 5.06 -1.96
N LEU A 227 19.62 5.89 -2.81
CA LEU A 227 20.09 6.13 -4.17
C LEU A 227 20.97 7.38 -4.18
N LEU A 228 22.24 7.21 -4.54
CA LEU A 228 23.22 8.29 -4.55
C LEU A 228 23.68 8.61 -5.96
N LYS A 229 23.68 9.90 -6.32
CA LYS A 229 24.33 10.42 -7.53
C LYS A 229 25.75 10.89 -7.23
N VAL A 230 26.72 10.47 -8.01
CA VAL A 230 28.09 11.00 -7.94
C VAL A 230 28.12 12.43 -8.49
N SER A 231 28.21 13.43 -7.61
CA SER A 231 28.14 14.84 -8.01
C SER A 231 29.51 15.46 -8.30
N SER A 232 30.59 14.93 -7.70
CA SER A 232 31.95 15.42 -7.95
C SER A 232 33.05 14.39 -7.62
N ILE A 233 34.11 14.39 -8.43
CA ILE A 233 35.37 13.63 -8.27
C ILE A 233 36.56 14.54 -8.59
N VAL A 234 37.06 15.27 -7.59
CA VAL A 234 38.28 16.09 -7.71
C VAL A 234 39.50 15.28 -7.26
N ASN A 235 40.44 15.08 -8.18
CA ASN A 235 41.77 14.53 -7.87
C ASN A 235 42.86 15.52 -8.32
N GLN A 236 43.82 15.83 -7.45
CA GLN A 236 44.93 16.74 -7.70
C GLN A 236 46.22 16.00 -8.06
N THR A 237 47.25 16.75 -8.42
CA THR A 237 48.51 16.18 -8.94
C THR A 237 49.45 15.71 -7.84
N SER A 238 49.28 16.19 -6.60
CA SER A 238 50.12 15.80 -5.46
C SER A 238 49.38 15.99 -4.14
N GLY A 239 49.25 14.91 -3.36
CA GLY A 239 48.53 14.91 -2.09
C GLY A 239 47.02 14.95 -2.27
N TYR A 240 46.28 14.77 -1.16
CA TYR A 240 44.81 14.62 -1.17
C TYR A 240 44.08 15.79 -0.49
N SER A 241 44.79 16.81 0.00
CA SER A 241 44.21 17.87 0.85
C SER A 241 43.14 18.71 0.17
N ASN A 242 43.09 18.67 -1.16
CA ASN A 242 42.11 19.39 -1.98
C ASN A 242 41.33 18.44 -2.90
N ASP A 243 41.53 17.13 -2.75
CA ASP A 243 40.74 16.13 -3.44
C ASP A 243 39.35 16.11 -2.81
N LYS A 244 38.34 15.75 -3.61
CA LYS A 244 36.95 15.76 -3.19
C LYS A 244 36.20 14.65 -3.88
N VAL A 245 35.41 13.92 -3.12
CA VAL A 245 34.41 13.02 -3.66
C VAL A 245 33.09 13.41 -3.00
N LYS A 246 32.07 13.67 -3.81
CA LYS A 246 30.75 14.09 -3.32
C LYS A 246 29.65 13.23 -3.93
N PHE A 247 28.74 12.80 -3.09
CA PHE A 247 27.53 12.08 -3.45
C PHE A 247 26.33 12.95 -3.10
N ARG A 248 25.27 12.90 -3.89
CA ARG A 248 24.01 13.58 -3.61
C ARG A 248 22.91 12.52 -3.53
N ASP A 249 22.21 12.47 -2.41
CA ASP A 249 20.98 11.70 -2.26
C ASP A 249 19.95 12.16 -3.29
N VAL A 250 19.35 11.22 -4.01
CA VAL A 250 18.33 11.52 -5.02
C VAL A 250 17.01 11.93 -4.39
N PHE A 251 16.65 11.33 -3.24
CA PHE A 251 15.38 11.60 -2.54
C PHE A 251 15.47 12.92 -1.78
N SER A 252 16.31 12.95 -0.74
CA SER A 252 16.42 14.11 0.16
C SER A 252 17.17 15.30 -0.45
N GLY A 253 17.91 15.09 -1.55
CA GLY A 253 18.81 16.09 -2.13
C GLY A 253 20.07 16.38 -1.31
N THR A 254 20.25 15.73 -0.16
CA THR A 254 21.39 15.89 0.77
C THR A 254 22.71 15.57 0.07
N THR A 255 23.74 16.38 0.29
CA THR A 255 25.08 16.12 -0.27
C THR A 255 26.01 15.56 0.80
N TYR A 256 26.57 14.38 0.56
CA TYR A 256 27.58 13.73 1.38
C TYR A 256 28.97 13.96 0.77
N GLU A 257 29.91 14.48 1.56
CA GLU A 257 31.30 14.69 1.14
C GLU A 257 32.20 13.67 1.85
N ALA A 258 33.03 12.97 1.08
CA ALA A 258 33.94 11.98 1.62
C ALA A 258 35.06 12.63 2.44
N THR A 259 35.38 12.02 3.58
CA THR A 259 36.58 12.32 4.35
C THR A 259 37.75 11.51 3.80
N LEU A 260 38.64 12.17 3.06
CA LEU A 260 39.82 11.54 2.45
C LEU A 260 40.96 11.44 3.47
N THR A 261 41.56 10.25 3.57
CA THR A 261 42.65 9.97 4.54
C THR A 261 43.99 9.76 3.85
N ASN A 262 43.97 9.38 2.57
CA ASN A 262 45.13 9.24 1.70
C ASN A 262 44.72 9.57 0.26
N ASP A 263 45.72 9.74 -0.61
CA ASP A 263 45.48 9.84 -2.05
C ASP A 263 44.74 8.59 -2.56
N GLY A 264 43.60 8.80 -3.20
CA GLY A 264 42.73 7.75 -3.72
C GLY A 264 41.87 7.02 -2.69
N VAL A 265 41.92 7.35 -1.39
CA VAL A 265 41.21 6.60 -0.32
C VAL A 265 40.59 7.51 0.73
N GLY A 266 39.35 7.22 1.11
CA GLY A 266 38.60 7.92 2.15
C GLY A 266 37.42 7.11 2.67
N THR A 267 36.50 7.81 3.33
CA THR A 267 35.22 7.26 3.80
C THR A 267 34.11 8.27 3.59
N VAL A 268 32.86 7.83 3.47
CA VAL A 268 31.68 8.71 3.46
C VAL A 268 30.63 8.15 4.40
N THR A 269 29.98 9.01 5.18
CA THR A 269 28.89 8.60 6.07
C THR A 269 27.55 8.93 5.42
N VAL A 270 26.76 7.91 5.14
CA VAL A 270 25.44 7.98 4.48
C VAL A 270 24.45 7.21 5.34
N GLY A 271 23.31 7.80 5.68
CA GLY A 271 22.31 7.13 6.54
C GLY A 271 22.85 6.67 7.90
N GLY A 272 23.91 7.29 8.43
CA GLY A 272 24.58 6.84 9.67
C GLY A 272 25.54 5.66 9.49
N ARG A 273 25.67 5.08 8.29
CA ARG A 273 26.62 4.03 7.95
C ARG A 273 27.87 4.60 7.29
N VAL A 274 29.04 3.98 7.52
CA VAL A 274 30.34 4.45 7.02
C VAL A 274 30.80 3.57 5.87
N TYR A 275 30.83 4.12 4.66
CA TYR A 275 31.26 3.44 3.45
C TYR A 275 32.72 3.77 3.17
N GLY A 276 33.49 2.78 2.74
CA GLY A 276 34.83 3.00 2.20
C GLY A 276 34.72 3.68 0.85
N VAL A 277 35.53 4.72 0.60
CA VAL A 277 35.56 5.44 -0.67
C VAL A 277 36.93 5.24 -1.29
N ARG A 278 36.96 4.83 -2.55
CA ARG A 278 38.19 4.83 -3.34
C ARG A 278 37.96 5.56 -4.65
N TYR A 279 38.94 6.33 -5.09
CA TYR A 279 38.85 7.07 -6.35
C TYR A 279 40.18 7.04 -7.10
N LYS A 280 40.11 7.15 -8.43
CA LYS A 280 41.29 7.21 -9.30
C LYS A 280 41.03 8.03 -10.55
N GLY A 281 42.10 8.38 -11.23
CA GLY A 281 42.10 9.15 -12.48
C GLY A 281 43.10 10.29 -12.41
N LEU A 282 43.68 10.68 -13.54
CA LEU A 282 44.70 11.72 -13.54
C LEU A 282 44.06 13.08 -13.29
N SER A 283 44.72 13.94 -12.50
CA SER A 283 44.29 15.33 -12.29
C SER A 283 44.25 16.17 -13.57
N SER A 284 44.99 15.76 -14.61
CA SER A 284 44.98 16.36 -15.94
C SER A 284 43.77 15.94 -16.80
N GLN A 285 43.05 14.89 -16.42
CA GLN A 285 41.84 14.46 -17.12
C GLN A 285 40.62 15.22 -16.61
N SER A 286 39.57 15.27 -17.46
CA SER A 286 38.26 15.78 -17.05
C SER A 286 37.73 14.97 -15.87
N GLU A 287 36.88 15.61 -15.07
CA GLU A 287 36.23 14.97 -13.93
C GLU A 287 35.42 13.74 -14.35
N ASP A 288 34.75 13.80 -15.52
CA ASP A 288 33.94 12.71 -16.07
C ASP A 288 34.77 11.47 -16.49
N ALA A 289 36.09 11.60 -16.61
CA ALA A 289 37.00 10.48 -16.88
C ALA A 289 37.57 9.83 -15.61
N ARG A 290 37.30 10.43 -14.44
CA ARG A 290 37.70 9.87 -13.14
C ARG A 290 36.62 8.93 -12.65
N VAL A 291 37.03 8.01 -11.81
CA VAL A 291 36.11 7.03 -11.24
C VAL A 291 36.23 6.95 -9.73
N VAL A 292 35.13 6.62 -9.09
CA VAL A 292 34.99 6.34 -7.67
C VAL A 292 34.26 5.01 -7.51
N TRP A 293 34.51 4.29 -6.43
CA TRP A 293 33.71 3.14 -6.02
C TRP A 293 33.62 3.08 -4.51
N LEU A 294 32.62 2.36 -4.02
CA LEU A 294 32.29 2.24 -2.61
C LEU A 294 32.52 0.81 -2.12
N ASP A 295 33.14 0.68 -0.96
CA ASP A 295 33.21 -0.55 -0.16
C ASP A 295 32.12 -0.45 0.92
N TYR A 296 31.26 -1.46 1.04
CA TYR A 296 30.06 -1.41 1.89
C TYR A 296 30.41 -1.88 3.31
N PRO A 297 29.81 -1.29 4.36
CA PRO A 297 30.13 -1.67 5.74
C PRO A 297 29.69 -3.09 6.10
N ASP A 298 28.65 -3.60 5.42
CA ASP A 298 28.06 -4.92 5.67
C ASP A 298 28.92 -6.07 5.12
N SER A 299 29.66 -5.84 4.04
CA SER A 299 30.57 -6.80 3.40
C SER A 299 32.00 -6.69 3.96
N SER A 300 32.14 -6.75 5.28
CA SER A 300 33.42 -6.49 5.98
C SER A 300 34.56 -7.48 5.66
N ALA A 301 34.28 -8.63 5.04
CA ALA A 301 35.29 -9.59 4.60
C ALA A 301 35.88 -9.19 3.23
N ALA A 302 37.21 -9.32 3.10
CA ALA A 302 37.95 -8.82 1.93
C ALA A 302 37.48 -9.40 0.57
N ASP A 303 36.86 -10.57 0.61
CA ASP A 303 36.37 -11.41 -0.48
C ASP A 303 34.83 -11.51 -0.53
N SER A 304 34.13 -10.58 0.12
CA SER A 304 32.66 -10.48 0.07
C SER A 304 32.23 -9.22 -0.67
N ARG A 305 31.15 -9.30 -1.44
CA ARG A 305 30.52 -8.15 -2.08
C ARG A 305 29.01 -8.24 -2.02
N ILE A 306 28.37 -7.09 -1.84
CA ILE A 306 26.92 -6.95 -1.95
C ILE A 306 26.51 -6.73 -3.40
N VAL A 307 25.41 -7.37 -3.78
CA VAL A 307 24.74 -7.16 -5.05
C VAL A 307 23.24 -6.95 -4.81
N TYR A 308 22.63 -6.09 -5.62
CA TYR A 308 21.22 -5.71 -5.56
C TYR A 308 20.75 -5.15 -4.21
N PRO A 309 21.43 -4.15 -3.63
CA PRO A 309 20.98 -3.50 -2.39
C PRO A 309 19.58 -2.90 -2.55
N THR A 310 18.85 -2.78 -1.44
CA THR A 310 17.46 -2.31 -1.43
C THR A 310 17.30 -0.91 -0.85
N ILE A 311 16.15 -0.29 -1.14
CA ILE A 311 15.67 0.96 -0.53
C ILE A 311 14.30 0.67 0.08
N GLU A 312 14.15 0.91 1.38
CA GLU A 312 12.84 0.83 2.04
C GLU A 312 11.95 2.02 1.68
N THR A 313 10.70 1.72 1.34
CA THR A 313 9.66 2.68 0.99
C THR A 313 8.93 3.22 2.23
N SER A 314 8.00 4.16 2.05
CA SER A 314 7.26 4.81 3.14
C SER A 314 6.32 3.88 3.91
N LYS A 315 6.03 2.68 3.37
CA LYS A 315 5.20 1.64 4.00
C LYS A 315 5.96 0.32 4.19
N GLY A 316 7.30 0.36 4.17
CA GLY A 316 8.14 -0.78 4.56
C GLY A 316 8.50 -1.79 3.45
N ALA A 317 7.94 -1.66 2.24
CA ALA A 317 8.39 -2.49 1.11
C ALA A 317 9.87 -2.19 0.77
N LEU A 318 10.59 -3.19 0.26
CA LEU A 318 11.97 -3.02 -0.17
C LEU A 318 12.06 -3.00 -1.70
N ILE A 319 12.43 -1.86 -2.28
CA ILE A 319 12.67 -1.73 -3.71
C ILE A 319 14.13 -2.05 -4.03
N MET A 320 14.32 -2.96 -4.98
CA MET A 320 15.59 -3.41 -5.52
C MET A 320 15.60 -3.17 -7.04
N PHE A 321 16.58 -2.40 -7.49
CA PHE A 321 16.88 -2.28 -8.91
C PHE A 321 17.67 -3.51 -9.37
N TYR A 322 17.23 -4.14 -10.44
CA TYR A 322 17.86 -5.34 -10.97
C TYR A 322 18.31 -5.12 -12.42
N GLU A 323 19.49 -5.63 -12.73
CA GLU A 323 19.93 -6.01 -14.08
C GLU A 323 20.94 -7.17 -13.94
N PRO A 324 21.20 -8.00 -14.97
CA PRO A 324 22.23 -9.03 -14.86
C PRO A 324 23.62 -8.45 -14.55
N VAL A 325 24.11 -8.69 -13.32
CA VAL A 325 25.44 -8.21 -12.91
C VAL A 325 26.52 -9.17 -13.40
N ARG A 326 27.44 -8.66 -14.22
CA ARG A 326 28.62 -9.38 -14.72
C ARG A 326 29.90 -8.80 -14.17
N PHE A 327 30.72 -9.62 -13.54
CA PHE A 327 32.01 -9.21 -12.98
C PHE A 327 33.15 -10.19 -13.32
N ASP A 328 34.38 -9.69 -13.30
CA ASP A 328 35.59 -10.48 -13.52
C ASP A 328 35.98 -11.23 -12.24
N SER A 329 35.97 -12.56 -12.30
CA SER A 329 36.33 -13.45 -11.20
C SER A 329 37.80 -13.90 -11.25
N ALA A 330 38.56 -13.50 -12.28
CA ALA A 330 39.97 -13.89 -12.45
C ALA A 330 40.94 -13.02 -11.64
N GLY A 331 40.51 -11.81 -11.22
CA GLY A 331 41.33 -10.85 -10.46
C GLY A 331 40.96 -10.72 -8.99
N ASP A 332 39.68 -10.88 -8.66
CA ASP A 332 39.16 -10.77 -7.31
C ASP A 332 38.82 -12.16 -6.78
N TRP A 333 39.42 -12.54 -5.66
CA TRP A 333 39.07 -13.78 -4.94
C TRP A 333 37.69 -13.66 -4.28
N LEU A 334 36.66 -13.25 -5.03
CA LEU A 334 35.31 -13.15 -4.51
C LEU A 334 34.82 -14.54 -4.14
N ASN A 335 34.69 -14.79 -2.84
CA ASN A 335 34.27 -16.09 -2.31
C ASN A 335 32.81 -16.09 -1.88
N THR A 336 32.29 -14.91 -1.56
CA THR A 336 30.92 -14.72 -1.06
C THR A 336 30.26 -13.56 -1.80
N LEU A 337 29.06 -13.80 -2.31
CA LEU A 337 28.14 -12.74 -2.74
C LEU A 337 27.06 -12.61 -1.68
N MET A 338 26.67 -11.39 -1.34
CA MET A 338 25.61 -11.10 -0.38
C MET A 338 24.44 -10.48 -1.14
N ILE A 339 23.25 -11.07 -1.02
CA ILE A 339 22.02 -10.61 -1.70
C ILE A 339 20.94 -10.36 -0.65
N PRO A 340 20.19 -9.26 -0.70
CA PRO A 340 19.08 -9.04 0.21
C PRO A 340 18.02 -10.13 0.16
N ASP A 341 17.54 -10.55 1.33
CA ASP A 341 16.54 -11.59 1.55
C ASP A 341 15.24 -11.09 2.18
N GLY A 342 15.11 -9.78 2.38
CA GLY A 342 13.96 -9.13 3.02
C GLY A 342 14.23 -8.70 4.47
N ASP A 343 15.23 -9.29 5.15
CA ASP A 343 15.57 -8.99 6.54
C ASP A 343 17.09 -8.96 6.79
N GLY A 344 17.83 -8.50 5.78
CA GLY A 344 19.27 -8.37 5.79
C GLY A 344 19.89 -8.85 4.48
N TYR A 345 20.81 -9.81 4.59
CA TYR A 345 21.51 -10.39 3.46
C TYR A 345 21.72 -11.89 3.66
N THR A 346 21.54 -12.66 2.60
CA THR A 346 21.95 -14.07 2.52
C THR A 346 23.30 -14.20 1.82
N ASP A 347 24.22 -14.92 2.46
CA ASP A 347 25.54 -15.27 1.90
C ASP A 347 25.45 -16.41 0.87
N LEU A 348 25.73 -16.09 -0.39
CA LEU A 348 25.94 -17.08 -1.44
C LEU A 348 27.38 -17.62 -1.39
N THR A 349 27.55 -18.70 -0.63
CA THR A 349 28.85 -19.39 -0.54
C THR A 349 29.01 -20.48 -1.62
N GLY A 350 30.27 -20.85 -1.87
CA GLY A 350 30.59 -21.92 -2.82
C GLY A 350 30.14 -21.59 -4.23
N LEU A 351 30.44 -20.37 -4.68
CA LEU A 351 30.25 -19.90 -6.05
C LEU A 351 30.83 -20.93 -7.04
N PRO A 352 30.21 -21.10 -8.22
CA PRO A 352 30.66 -22.09 -9.19
C PRO A 352 32.15 -21.93 -9.48
N SER A 353 32.91 -23.01 -9.33
CA SER A 353 34.31 -23.06 -9.74
C SER A 353 34.38 -23.61 -11.17
N ILE A 354 35.11 -22.94 -12.07
CA ILE A 354 35.32 -23.48 -13.42
C ILE A 354 36.23 -24.71 -13.32
N PRO A 355 35.78 -25.93 -13.68
CA PRO A 355 36.69 -27.01 -14.00
C PRO A 355 37.43 -26.66 -15.30
N PRO A 356 38.67 -27.14 -15.53
CA PRO A 356 39.52 -26.75 -16.66
C PRO A 356 39.04 -27.19 -18.07
N VAL A 357 37.74 -27.41 -18.28
CA VAL A 357 37.12 -27.87 -19.53
C VAL A 357 36.07 -26.85 -19.99
N SER A 358 36.06 -26.58 -21.30
CA SER A 358 35.22 -25.57 -21.95
C SER A 358 33.72 -25.88 -21.78
N GLY A 359 33.07 -25.16 -20.88
CA GLY A 359 31.62 -25.13 -20.68
C GLY A 359 31.30 -24.21 -19.51
N GLY A 360 30.34 -23.30 -19.67
CA GLY A 360 29.90 -22.48 -18.56
C GLY A 360 29.35 -23.36 -17.43
N VAL A 361 29.65 -23.01 -16.18
CA VAL A 361 29.08 -23.68 -15.01
C VAL A 361 28.04 -22.77 -14.40
N ALA A 362 26.82 -23.29 -14.28
CA ALA A 362 25.70 -22.61 -13.66
C ALA A 362 25.40 -23.25 -12.30
N LYS A 363 24.98 -22.44 -11.34
CA LYS A 363 24.47 -22.91 -10.05
C LYS A 363 23.33 -22.00 -9.59
N SER A 364 22.19 -22.61 -9.28
CA SER A 364 21.04 -21.90 -8.72
C SER A 364 21.17 -21.72 -7.21
N TYR A 365 20.67 -20.59 -6.72
CA TYR A 365 20.61 -20.20 -5.33
C TYR A 365 19.24 -19.62 -5.03
N ASP A 366 18.69 -19.92 -3.86
CA ASP A 366 17.46 -19.29 -3.36
C ASP A 366 17.83 -18.32 -2.25
N VAL A 367 17.32 -17.10 -2.33
CA VAL A 367 17.53 -16.01 -1.35
C VAL A 367 16.15 -15.44 -1.04
N GLY A 368 15.68 -15.63 0.20
CA GLY A 368 14.27 -15.41 0.52
C GLY A 368 13.37 -16.26 -0.39
N LYS A 369 12.49 -15.60 -1.15
CA LYS A 369 11.62 -16.22 -2.18
C LYS A 369 12.12 -16.02 -3.61
N LEU A 370 13.23 -15.31 -3.79
CA LEU A 370 13.84 -15.07 -5.09
C LEU A 370 14.84 -16.19 -5.41
N SER A 371 14.95 -16.54 -6.68
CA SER A 371 15.92 -17.51 -7.15
C SER A 371 16.89 -16.88 -8.14
N TYR A 372 18.16 -17.24 -8.01
CA TYR A 372 19.26 -16.68 -8.78
C TYR A 372 20.06 -17.78 -9.46
N ASN A 373 20.39 -17.58 -10.73
CA ASN A 373 21.33 -18.40 -11.47
C ASN A 373 22.68 -17.69 -11.57
N VAL A 374 23.68 -18.25 -10.89
CA VAL A 374 25.06 -17.75 -10.99
C VAL A 374 25.77 -18.56 -12.06
N VAL A 375 26.08 -17.91 -13.17
CA VAL A 375 26.70 -18.52 -14.35
C VAL A 375 28.12 -18.03 -14.49
N ARG A 376 29.06 -18.96 -14.50
CA ARG A 376 30.48 -18.67 -14.71
C ARG A 376 30.90 -19.09 -16.11
N THR A 377 31.43 -18.16 -16.90
CA THR A 377 31.80 -18.35 -18.31
C THR A 377 33.23 -17.93 -18.58
N LEU A 378 33.91 -18.68 -19.45
CA LEU A 378 35.15 -18.22 -20.05
C LEU A 378 34.84 -17.32 -21.23
N ASP A 379 35.61 -16.25 -21.37
CA ASP A 379 35.58 -15.43 -22.57
C ASP A 379 36.03 -16.21 -23.81
N SER A 380 35.88 -15.59 -24.99
CA SER A 380 36.29 -16.21 -26.26
C SER A 380 37.77 -16.59 -26.33
N THR A 381 38.61 -16.04 -25.44
CA THR A 381 40.04 -16.33 -25.37
C THR A 381 40.35 -17.51 -24.45
N GLY A 382 39.38 -17.94 -23.62
CA GLY A 382 39.57 -18.97 -22.61
C GLY A 382 40.42 -18.52 -21.42
N ILE A 383 40.64 -17.21 -21.28
CA ILE A 383 41.58 -16.62 -20.31
C ILE A 383 40.84 -15.82 -19.25
N GLN A 384 39.78 -15.09 -19.62
CA GLN A 384 39.02 -14.29 -18.67
C GLN A 384 37.80 -15.06 -18.18
N ASP A 385 37.55 -14.95 -16.90
CA ASP A 385 36.56 -15.73 -16.18
C ASP A 385 35.50 -14.79 -15.63
N PHE A 386 34.34 -14.76 -16.28
CA PHE A 386 33.24 -13.90 -15.90
C PHE A 386 32.21 -14.68 -15.10
N THR A 387 31.77 -14.09 -14.00
CA THR A 387 30.57 -14.55 -13.32
C THR A 387 29.44 -13.57 -13.62
N THR A 388 28.29 -14.09 -14.06
CA THR A 388 27.06 -13.35 -14.25
C THR A 388 26.00 -13.88 -13.29
N ILE A 389 25.28 -12.98 -12.63
CA ILE A 389 24.19 -13.32 -11.72
C ILE A 389 22.89 -12.95 -12.43
N TYR A 390 22.04 -13.93 -12.68
CA TYR A 390 20.68 -13.71 -13.20
C TYR A 390 19.67 -13.97 -12.09
N LEU A 391 18.68 -13.09 -11.95
CA LEU A 391 17.41 -13.41 -11.31
C LEU A 391 16.64 -14.37 -12.21
N GLN A 392 15.98 -15.37 -11.64
CA GLN A 392 15.22 -16.38 -12.37
C GLN A 392 13.72 -16.18 -12.19
N ASP A 393 13.01 -16.29 -13.29
CA ASP A 393 11.58 -16.55 -13.33
C ASP A 393 11.34 -18.06 -13.13
N ASN A 394 10.72 -18.41 -12.01
CA ASN A 394 10.47 -19.78 -11.58
C ASN A 394 9.00 -20.23 -11.74
N ARG A 395 8.25 -19.60 -12.65
CA ARG A 395 6.87 -20.00 -12.94
C ARG A 395 6.69 -21.49 -13.19
N ASN A 396 5.61 -22.04 -12.62
CA ASN A 396 5.46 -23.48 -12.43
C ASN A 396 5.55 -24.33 -13.69
N GLY A 397 6.31 -25.42 -13.56
CA GLY A 397 6.42 -26.46 -14.59
C GLY A 397 7.28 -26.07 -15.79
N ILE A 398 7.86 -24.88 -15.79
CA ILE A 398 8.82 -24.42 -16.79
C ILE A 398 10.23 -24.51 -16.18
N VAL A 399 11.22 -24.77 -17.03
CA VAL A 399 12.64 -24.65 -16.63
C VAL A 399 12.87 -23.19 -16.25
N PRO A 400 13.44 -22.88 -15.06
CA PRO A 400 13.77 -21.52 -14.66
C PRO A 400 14.37 -20.70 -15.79
N ILE A 401 13.81 -19.52 -16.05
CA ILE A 401 14.23 -18.64 -17.14
C ILE A 401 14.99 -17.47 -16.52
N ASP A 402 16.20 -17.22 -17.01
CA ASP A 402 17.00 -16.07 -16.56
C ASP A 402 16.35 -14.77 -17.07
N ILE A 403 16.10 -13.82 -16.17
CA ILE A 403 15.64 -12.47 -16.49
C ILE A 403 16.84 -11.67 -16.99
N ILE A 404 16.87 -11.36 -18.28
CA ILE A 404 18.03 -10.75 -18.95
C ILE A 404 17.95 -9.22 -19.09
N ASN A 405 16.77 -8.64 -18.88
CA ASN A 405 16.56 -7.19 -18.92
C ASN A 405 16.52 -6.62 -17.51
N PRO A 406 16.69 -5.29 -17.36
CA PRO A 406 16.42 -4.63 -16.10
C PRO A 406 15.00 -4.90 -15.59
N ALA A 407 14.86 -4.95 -14.27
CA ALA A 407 13.59 -5.11 -13.58
C ALA A 407 13.55 -4.28 -12.29
N ILE A 408 12.34 -3.99 -11.80
CA ILE A 408 12.12 -3.55 -10.42
C ILE A 408 11.67 -4.77 -9.62
N VAL A 409 12.36 -5.08 -8.54
CA VAL A 409 11.96 -6.10 -7.58
C VAL A 409 11.47 -5.40 -6.32
N LEU A 410 10.25 -5.72 -5.89
CA LEU A 410 9.67 -5.27 -4.64
C LEU A 410 9.61 -6.48 -3.71
N ILE A 411 10.32 -6.44 -2.58
CA ILE A 411 10.24 -7.47 -1.53
C ILE A 411 9.30 -6.97 -0.45
N GLU A 412 8.30 -7.77 -0.12
CA GLU A 412 7.29 -7.49 0.89
C GLU A 412 7.81 -7.76 2.31
N GLU A 413 7.22 -7.08 3.27
CA GLU A 413 7.53 -7.31 4.68
C GLU A 413 6.95 -8.62 5.20
N GLY A 414 7.70 -9.29 6.07
CA GLY A 414 7.20 -10.37 6.92
C GLY A 414 7.46 -11.80 6.41
N ASP A 415 7.23 -12.11 5.14
CA ASP A 415 7.45 -13.45 4.57
C ASP A 415 8.42 -13.49 3.37
N SER A 416 9.03 -12.34 3.06
CA SER A 416 9.98 -12.14 1.96
C SER A 416 9.40 -12.56 0.60
N GLU A 417 8.08 -12.56 0.44
CA GLU A 417 7.44 -12.62 -0.88
C GLU A 417 7.84 -11.39 -1.69
N ALA A 418 7.83 -11.52 -3.01
CA ALA A 418 8.31 -10.49 -3.91
C ALA A 418 7.50 -10.42 -5.20
N VAL A 419 7.43 -9.20 -5.72
CA VAL A 419 6.89 -8.84 -7.03
C VAL A 419 8.04 -8.38 -7.91
N ILE A 420 8.18 -8.95 -9.10
CA ILE A 420 9.21 -8.58 -10.07
C ILE A 420 8.54 -7.96 -11.29
N ILE A 421 8.68 -6.65 -11.48
CA ILE A 421 8.22 -5.95 -12.66
C ILE A 421 9.30 -5.98 -13.74
N THR A 422 9.07 -6.80 -14.75
CA THR A 422 10.01 -6.98 -15.87
C THR A 422 9.75 -6.01 -17.01
N VAL A 423 10.79 -5.66 -17.76
CA VAL A 423 10.71 -4.73 -18.89
C VAL A 423 10.90 -5.47 -20.22
N GLU A 424 10.14 -5.08 -21.23
CA GLU A 424 10.26 -5.60 -22.59
C GLU A 424 11.63 -5.22 -23.18
N GLY A 425 12.27 -6.16 -23.91
CA GLY A 425 13.66 -5.98 -24.38
C GLY A 425 13.89 -4.94 -25.48
N GLY A 426 12.84 -4.23 -25.93
CA GLY A 426 12.89 -3.28 -27.04
C GLY A 426 13.32 -3.95 -28.36
N GLY A 427 12.44 -4.01 -29.36
CA GLY A 427 12.84 -4.59 -30.65
C GLY A 427 13.85 -3.70 -31.40
N ASN A 428 13.58 -2.40 -31.47
CA ASN A 428 14.47 -1.35 -31.96
C ASN A 428 14.20 -0.01 -31.23
N ALA A 429 14.85 1.10 -31.60
CA ALA A 429 14.67 2.40 -30.92
C ALA A 429 13.30 3.03 -31.15
N ASP A 430 12.63 2.64 -32.25
CA ASP A 430 11.28 3.06 -32.57
C ASP A 430 10.24 2.11 -31.97
N ASP A 431 10.65 0.93 -31.46
CA ASP A 431 9.76 0.06 -30.71
C ASP A 431 9.76 0.55 -29.26
N GLY A 432 8.60 1.00 -28.79
CA GLY A 432 8.42 1.45 -27.42
C GLY A 432 8.94 0.42 -26.42
N ILE A 433 9.46 0.90 -25.28
CA ILE A 433 9.63 0.05 -24.10
C ILE A 433 8.51 0.26 -23.10
N GLY A 434 8.17 -0.81 -22.39
CA GLY A 434 7.18 -0.81 -21.35
C GLY A 434 7.30 -2.04 -20.45
N VAL A 435 6.39 -2.14 -19.50
CA VAL A 435 6.26 -3.30 -18.61
C VAL A 435 5.88 -4.54 -19.43
N MET A 436 6.70 -5.58 -19.31
CA MET A 436 6.39 -6.87 -19.93
C MET A 436 5.33 -7.60 -19.10
N GLU A 437 5.65 -7.81 -17.83
CA GLU A 437 4.89 -8.67 -16.90
C GLU A 437 5.28 -8.38 -15.44
N ALA A 438 4.35 -8.64 -14.52
CA ALA A 438 4.60 -8.74 -13.09
C ALA A 438 4.71 -10.21 -12.69
N ILE A 439 5.91 -10.64 -12.31
CA ILE A 439 6.20 -12.02 -11.87
C ILE A 439 6.11 -12.06 -10.34
N ARG A 440 5.59 -13.17 -9.82
CA ARG A 440 5.29 -13.32 -8.39
C ARG A 440 6.08 -14.46 -7.81
N THR A 441 6.60 -14.28 -6.59
CA THR A 441 7.30 -15.38 -5.90
C THR A 441 6.41 -16.19 -4.97
N TRP A 442 5.16 -15.78 -4.77
CA TRP A 442 4.19 -16.52 -3.97
C TRP A 442 3.39 -17.50 -4.83
N GLU A 443 3.22 -18.71 -4.32
CA GLU A 443 2.43 -19.77 -4.95
C GLU A 443 2.79 -20.02 -6.42
N ASP A 444 1.86 -20.62 -7.16
CA ASP A 444 2.01 -20.84 -8.57
C ASP A 444 1.62 -19.57 -9.32
N ASP A 445 2.64 -18.87 -9.85
CA ASP A 445 2.47 -17.71 -10.72
C ASP A 445 1.83 -18.14 -12.06
N SER A 446 0.51 -18.27 -11.99
CA SER A 446 -0.41 -18.65 -13.06
C SER A 446 -1.08 -17.40 -13.62
N GLN A 447 -1.30 -17.38 -14.94
CA GLN A 447 -2.13 -16.35 -15.60
C GLN A 447 -3.56 -16.27 -15.03
N ASP A 448 -4.00 -17.24 -14.22
CA ASP A 448 -5.27 -17.19 -13.52
C ASP A 448 -5.35 -16.05 -12.49
N TRP A 449 -4.22 -15.51 -12.03
CA TRP A 449 -4.20 -14.38 -11.09
C TRP A 449 -4.32 -13.03 -11.79
N GLU A 450 -3.89 -12.94 -13.05
CA GLU A 450 -3.99 -11.75 -13.88
C GLU A 450 -5.38 -11.59 -14.47
N LYS A 451 -6.04 -10.48 -14.13
CA LYS A 451 -7.45 -10.32 -14.45
C LYS A 451 -7.67 -8.98 -15.13
N THR A 452 -8.11 -9.05 -16.39
CA THR A 452 -8.49 -7.88 -17.16
C THR A 452 -9.74 -7.23 -16.56
N LEU A 453 -9.69 -5.91 -16.33
CA LEU A 453 -10.83 -5.15 -15.81
C LEU A 453 -11.96 -5.07 -16.86
N ALA A 454 -13.22 -5.14 -16.43
CA ALA A 454 -14.36 -5.01 -17.35
C ALA A 454 -14.65 -3.55 -17.71
N SER A 455 -14.39 -2.60 -16.80
CA SER A 455 -14.50 -1.18 -17.12
C SER A 455 -13.45 -0.73 -18.13
N ASP A 456 -12.29 -1.39 -18.13
CA ASP A 456 -11.19 -1.11 -19.04
C ASP A 456 -10.42 -2.38 -19.42
N SER A 457 -10.68 -2.89 -20.63
CA SER A 457 -10.03 -4.10 -21.14
C SER A 457 -8.53 -3.95 -21.37
N LYS A 458 -7.97 -2.74 -21.26
CA LYS A 458 -6.54 -2.46 -21.36
C LYS A 458 -5.83 -2.57 -20.01
N LYS A 459 -6.57 -2.61 -18.90
CA LYS A 459 -5.98 -2.73 -17.56
C LYS A 459 -6.09 -4.17 -17.08
N GLN A 460 -4.97 -4.74 -16.65
CA GLN A 460 -4.92 -5.96 -15.88
C GLN A 460 -4.64 -5.62 -14.43
N LYS A 461 -5.26 -6.35 -13.52
CA LYS A 461 -5.09 -6.11 -12.09
C LYS A 461 -5.03 -7.41 -11.32
N GLU A 462 -4.21 -7.41 -10.30
CA GLU A 462 -3.97 -8.55 -9.42
C GLU A 462 -3.67 -8.08 -8.01
N ALA A 463 -3.91 -8.96 -7.04
CA ALA A 463 -3.59 -8.71 -5.65
C ALA A 463 -3.07 -10.00 -5.02
N ASP A 464 -2.11 -9.87 -4.12
CA ASP A 464 -1.47 -11.00 -3.47
C ASP A 464 -2.07 -11.31 -2.10
N LYS A 465 -1.33 -12.09 -1.30
CA LYS A 465 -1.72 -12.44 0.06
C LYS A 465 -1.46 -11.33 1.06
N TYR A 466 -0.39 -10.56 0.88
CA TYR A 466 -0.10 -9.42 1.73
C TYR A 466 -1.12 -8.29 1.50
N GLY A 467 -1.72 -8.23 0.32
CA GLY A 467 -2.67 -7.21 -0.09
C GLY A 467 -2.06 -6.14 -0.96
N THR A 468 -0.86 -6.37 -1.49
CA THR A 468 -0.27 -5.56 -2.56
C THR A 468 -1.11 -5.75 -3.82
N ILE A 469 -1.35 -4.66 -4.52
CA ILE A 469 -2.20 -4.64 -5.71
C ILE A 469 -1.35 -4.13 -6.85
N ILE A 470 -1.26 -4.90 -7.93
CA ILE A 470 -0.54 -4.50 -9.12
C ILE A 470 -1.57 -4.24 -10.22
N THR A 471 -1.45 -3.09 -10.88
CA THR A 471 -2.25 -2.74 -12.06
C THR A 471 -1.31 -2.52 -13.23
N ILE A 472 -1.41 -3.33 -14.28
CA ILE A 472 -0.70 -3.12 -15.54
C ILE A 472 -1.65 -2.45 -16.53
N ASP A 473 -1.26 -1.30 -17.07
CA ASP A 473 -2.02 -0.55 -18.07
C ASP A 473 -1.39 -0.74 -19.45
N SER A 474 -2.13 -1.42 -20.34
CA SER A 474 -1.78 -1.62 -21.76
C SER A 474 -2.56 -0.68 -22.68
N THR A 475 -2.91 0.51 -22.19
CA THR A 475 -3.59 1.54 -23.00
C THR A 475 -2.75 1.87 -24.23
N ASP A 476 -1.44 1.95 -24.05
CA ASP A 476 -0.46 1.83 -25.10
C ASP A 476 0.01 0.36 -25.18
N SER A 477 -0.10 -0.26 -26.35
CA SER A 477 0.07 -1.71 -26.50
C SER A 477 1.53 -2.17 -26.40
N ASP A 478 2.46 -1.29 -26.72
CA ASP A 478 3.91 -1.49 -26.78
C ASP A 478 4.64 -0.66 -25.71
N GLN A 479 3.89 0.09 -24.90
CA GLN A 479 4.41 0.93 -23.81
C GLN A 479 3.56 0.75 -22.56
N LYS A 480 3.49 -0.49 -22.06
CA LYS A 480 2.69 -0.77 -20.87
C LYS A 480 3.31 -0.09 -19.64
N GLU A 481 2.44 0.32 -18.73
CA GLU A 481 2.79 0.94 -17.45
C GLU A 481 2.36 0.02 -16.31
N ALA A 482 2.93 0.19 -15.12
CA ALA A 482 2.49 -0.53 -13.93
C ALA A 482 2.36 0.42 -12.74
N VAL A 483 1.33 0.18 -11.93
CA VAL A 483 1.15 0.84 -10.64
C VAL A 483 1.04 -0.24 -9.57
N ILE A 484 1.89 -0.18 -8.56
CA ILE A 484 1.85 -1.05 -7.39
C ILE A 484 1.29 -0.25 -6.22
N SER A 485 0.26 -0.79 -5.57
CA SER A 485 -0.34 -0.24 -4.35
C SER A 485 0.03 -1.13 -3.17
N TYR A 486 0.91 -0.64 -2.30
CA TYR A 486 1.47 -1.43 -1.20
C TYR A 486 0.94 -0.94 0.16
N PRO A 487 0.38 -1.83 1.01
CA PRO A 487 -0.10 -1.50 2.34
C PRO A 487 1.00 -1.61 3.41
N ASP A 488 0.90 -0.85 4.51
CA ASP A 488 1.82 -0.94 5.68
C ASP A 488 1.66 -2.23 6.50
N GLU A 489 0.54 -2.92 6.34
CA GLU A 489 0.24 -4.18 7.04
C GLU A 489 -0.57 -5.11 6.13
N SER A 490 -0.49 -6.41 6.41
CA SER A 490 -1.22 -7.43 5.66
C SER A 490 -2.72 -7.14 5.63
N VAL A 491 -3.32 -7.23 4.44
CA VAL A 491 -4.72 -6.88 4.21
C VAL A 491 -5.61 -8.10 4.33
N TYR A 492 -6.61 -8.01 5.20
CA TYR A 492 -7.59 -9.07 5.41
C TYR A 492 -9.00 -8.61 5.05
N GLY A 493 -9.79 -9.54 4.52
CA GLY A 493 -11.21 -9.33 4.30
C GLY A 493 -12.02 -9.52 5.58
N THR A 494 -12.98 -8.63 5.83
CA THR A 494 -13.94 -8.76 6.93
C THR A 494 -15.28 -9.30 6.45
N PHE A 495 -15.80 -10.29 7.18
CA PHE A 495 -17.09 -10.90 6.89
C PHE A 495 -18.06 -10.67 8.02
N LYS A 496 -19.32 -10.45 7.69
CA LYS A 496 -20.40 -10.29 8.65
C LYS A 496 -21.56 -11.21 8.29
N PHE A 497 -22.06 -11.90 9.29
CA PHE A 497 -23.38 -12.52 9.23
C PHE A 497 -24.40 -11.47 9.69
N VAL A 498 -25.28 -11.08 8.78
CA VAL A 498 -26.36 -10.13 9.07
C VAL A 498 -27.63 -10.93 9.23
N ASP A 499 -28.22 -10.90 10.41
CA ASP A 499 -29.51 -11.53 10.66
C ASP A 499 -30.60 -10.90 9.78
N THR A 500 -31.27 -11.71 8.96
CA THR A 500 -32.41 -11.28 8.12
C THR A 500 -33.75 -11.61 8.75
N SER A 501 -33.77 -12.42 9.80
CA SER A 501 -34.99 -12.79 10.52
C SER A 501 -35.62 -11.62 11.27
N PHE A 502 -34.85 -10.53 11.47
CA PHE A 502 -35.33 -9.22 11.90
C PHE A 502 -35.36 -8.20 10.77
N SER A 503 -36.01 -8.50 9.65
CA SER A 503 -36.72 -7.43 8.96
C SER A 503 -37.82 -7.01 9.94
N SER A 504 -37.56 -5.96 10.72
CA SER A 504 -38.51 -5.44 11.69
C SER A 504 -39.81 -5.15 10.98
N VAL A 505 -40.74 -6.11 11.03
CA VAL A 505 -42.15 -5.81 10.96
C VAL A 505 -42.32 -4.81 12.08
N ALA A 506 -42.45 -3.54 11.73
CA ALA A 506 -42.63 -2.45 12.68
C ALA A 506 -43.73 -2.92 13.65
N VAL A 507 -43.36 -3.17 14.91
CA VAL A 507 -44.25 -3.83 15.87
C VAL A 507 -45.15 -2.75 16.42
N CYS A 508 -46.12 -2.32 15.61
CA CYS A 508 -47.00 -1.26 16.04
C CYS A 508 -47.86 -1.74 17.23
N GLY A 509 -48.07 -0.89 18.23
CA GLY A 509 -49.03 -1.10 19.33
C GLY A 509 -48.46 -1.07 20.75
N ASN A 510 -47.19 -0.71 20.96
CA ASN A 510 -46.60 -0.48 22.29
C ASN A 510 -46.73 0.97 22.79
N ASN A 511 -47.19 1.90 21.94
CA ASN A 511 -47.27 3.36 22.11
C ASN A 511 -45.93 4.10 22.22
N ASP A 512 -44.80 3.49 21.84
CA ASP A 512 -43.49 4.12 21.80
C ASP A 512 -42.97 4.17 20.36
N CYS A 513 -42.61 5.35 19.84
CA CYS A 513 -42.13 5.49 18.47
C CYS A 513 -40.64 5.16 18.34
N GLU A 514 -40.32 4.00 17.79
CA GLU A 514 -38.97 3.44 17.74
C GLU A 514 -38.38 3.53 16.34
N SER A 515 -37.84 4.71 16.00
CA SER A 515 -37.29 4.97 14.65
C SER A 515 -36.17 4.02 14.24
N ASP A 516 -35.42 3.49 15.20
CA ASP A 516 -34.32 2.56 14.96
C ASP A 516 -34.81 1.15 14.58
N LEU A 517 -36.09 0.85 14.80
CA LEU A 517 -36.78 -0.37 14.37
C LEU A 517 -37.61 -0.16 13.10
N GLY A 518 -37.43 0.98 12.40
CA GLY A 518 -38.13 1.29 11.16
C GLY A 518 -39.56 1.80 11.37
N GLU A 519 -39.94 2.15 12.60
CA GLU A 519 -41.22 2.78 12.84
C GLU A 519 -41.26 4.18 12.23
N THR A 520 -42.30 4.43 11.46
CA THR A 520 -42.57 5.74 10.87
C THR A 520 -44.03 6.07 11.10
N CYS A 521 -44.38 7.35 11.14
CA CYS A 521 -45.79 7.75 11.26
C CYS A 521 -46.67 7.20 10.12
N SER A 522 -46.08 6.81 8.98
CA SER A 522 -46.76 6.13 7.87
C SER A 522 -47.00 4.64 8.11
N ASN A 523 -46.11 3.96 8.84
CA ASN A 523 -46.15 2.50 9.01
C ASN A 523 -46.70 2.09 10.39
N CYS A 524 -46.45 2.89 11.45
CA CYS A 524 -46.99 2.72 12.81
C CYS A 524 -47.59 4.04 13.34
N PRO A 525 -48.74 4.49 12.81
CA PRO A 525 -49.40 5.73 13.25
C PRO A 525 -49.94 5.67 14.70
N GLY A 526 -50.08 4.47 15.27
CA GLY A 526 -50.48 4.26 16.66
C GLY A 526 -49.40 4.69 17.65
N ASP A 527 -48.13 4.38 17.35
CA ASP A 527 -47.00 4.60 18.24
C ASP A 527 -46.24 5.89 17.90
N CYS A 528 -46.11 6.21 16.60
CA CYS A 528 -45.46 7.42 16.10
C CYS A 528 -46.39 8.64 15.92
N GLY A 529 -47.66 8.50 16.29
CA GLY A 529 -48.67 9.52 16.13
C GLY A 529 -49.05 9.80 14.67
N SER A 530 -50.13 10.56 14.46
CA SER A 530 -50.55 10.95 13.10
C SER A 530 -49.52 11.85 12.44
N CYS A 531 -49.05 11.49 11.24
CA CYS A 531 -48.25 12.38 10.39
C CYS A 531 -49.02 13.70 10.21
N SER A 532 -48.56 14.77 10.86
CA SER A 532 -49.19 16.07 10.77
C SER A 532 -49.05 16.60 9.34
N SER A 533 -50.14 16.60 8.59
CA SER A 533 -50.29 17.24 7.28
C SER A 533 -50.26 18.77 7.45
N SER A 534 -49.09 19.32 7.75
CA SER A 534 -48.92 20.77 7.90
C SER A 534 -48.74 21.44 6.54
N SER A 535 -49.87 21.82 5.96
CA SER A 535 -49.95 22.87 4.95
C SER A 535 -49.75 24.24 5.61
N GLY A 536 -48.48 24.60 5.89
CA GLY A 536 -48.12 25.87 6.51
C GLY A 536 -47.02 26.60 5.74
N SER A 537 -47.36 27.76 5.15
CA SER A 537 -46.46 28.64 4.40
C SER A 537 -45.21 29.06 5.21
N PRO A 538 -44.02 29.18 4.58
CA PRO A 538 -42.79 29.48 5.29
C PRO A 538 -42.66 30.98 5.59
N GLY A 539 -42.63 31.30 6.88
CA GLY A 539 -42.18 32.59 7.40
C GLY A 539 -40.65 32.58 7.58
N SER A 540 -39.99 33.53 6.92
CA SER A 540 -38.55 33.77 6.99
C SER A 540 -38.13 34.29 8.38
N SER A 541 -37.32 33.54 9.12
CA SER A 541 -36.60 34.04 10.29
C SER A 541 -35.32 33.25 10.58
N GLY A 542 -34.18 33.94 10.57
CA GLY A 542 -32.94 33.65 11.33
C GLY A 542 -32.35 32.26 11.24
N GLY A 543 -31.30 32.10 10.43
CA GLY A 543 -30.53 30.85 10.30
C GLY A 543 -29.87 30.41 11.61
N SER A 544 -30.60 29.62 12.40
CA SER A 544 -30.03 28.78 13.45
C SER A 544 -29.47 27.53 12.75
N THR A 545 -28.15 27.40 12.73
CA THR A 545 -27.49 26.16 12.27
C THR A 545 -27.94 25.03 13.18
N THR A 546 -28.77 24.12 12.65
CA THR A 546 -29.22 22.92 13.39
C THR A 546 -28.01 22.02 13.62
N SER A 547 -27.65 21.81 14.88
CA SER A 547 -26.63 20.85 15.30
C SER A 547 -27.22 19.44 15.34
N TYR A 548 -26.52 18.47 14.78
CA TYR A 548 -26.91 17.05 14.80
C TYR A 548 -26.09 16.26 15.83
N THR A 549 -26.73 15.25 16.42
CA THR A 549 -26.09 14.27 17.32
C THR A 549 -26.16 12.90 16.65
N TYR A 550 -25.01 12.31 16.34
CA TYR A 550 -24.92 10.98 15.75
C TYR A 550 -24.52 9.98 16.83
N THR A 551 -25.30 8.92 17.04
CA THR A 551 -24.99 7.89 18.03
C THR A 551 -24.21 6.74 17.38
N ILE A 552 -23.11 6.34 18.01
CA ILE A 552 -22.22 5.27 17.59
C ILE A 552 -22.45 4.07 18.51
N SER A 553 -22.61 2.87 17.94
CA SER A 553 -22.66 1.64 18.75
C SER A 553 -21.27 1.24 19.26
N SER A 554 -21.22 0.44 20.33
CA SER A 554 -19.95 -0.09 20.85
C SER A 554 -19.18 -0.91 19.81
N SER A 555 -19.87 -1.66 18.94
CA SER A 555 -19.24 -2.40 17.85
C SER A 555 -18.63 -1.48 16.78
N GLN A 556 -19.31 -0.37 16.46
CA GLN A 556 -18.81 0.59 15.47
C GLN A 556 -17.57 1.34 15.97
N ILE A 557 -17.56 1.76 17.24
CA ILE A 557 -16.41 2.50 17.76
C ILE A 557 -15.18 1.61 17.98
N GLN A 558 -15.35 0.31 18.24
CA GLN A 558 -14.23 -0.64 18.31
C GLN A 558 -13.56 -0.87 16.96
N LEU A 559 -14.36 -0.95 15.88
CA LEU A 559 -13.85 -1.10 14.51
C LEU A 559 -13.25 0.19 13.95
N GLY A 560 -13.67 1.34 14.46
CA GLY A 560 -13.39 2.64 13.88
C GLY A 560 -14.62 3.18 13.14
N TYR A 561 -15.12 4.34 13.57
CA TYR A 561 -16.31 4.97 12.99
C TYR A 561 -15.96 6.32 12.35
N THR A 562 -16.11 6.41 11.02
CA THR A 562 -15.85 7.63 10.25
C THR A 562 -17.13 8.40 9.94
N LYS A 563 -17.14 9.72 10.17
CA LYS A 563 -18.29 10.57 9.89
C LYS A 563 -17.91 12.00 9.49
N GLN A 564 -18.63 12.55 8.51
CA GLN A 564 -18.58 13.96 8.16
C GLN A 564 -19.50 14.80 9.06
N LEU A 565 -18.91 15.76 9.76
CA LEU A 565 -19.54 16.59 10.77
C LEU A 565 -19.39 18.07 10.42
N ARG A 566 -20.46 18.85 10.59
CA ARG A 566 -20.40 20.32 10.52
C ARG A 566 -19.89 20.90 11.84
N GLU A 567 -19.54 22.17 11.81
CA GLU A 567 -19.38 22.94 13.04
C GLU A 567 -20.64 22.79 13.92
N ASN A 568 -20.44 22.54 15.20
CA ASN A 568 -21.45 22.21 16.21
C ASN A 568 -22.10 20.82 16.15
N ASP A 569 -21.87 20.00 15.12
CA ASP A 569 -22.29 18.60 15.17
C ASP A 569 -21.48 17.83 16.23
N ARG A 570 -22.04 16.72 16.72
CA ARG A 570 -21.39 15.85 17.70
C ARG A 570 -21.65 14.37 17.47
N LEU A 571 -20.67 13.56 17.84
CA LEU A 571 -20.75 12.11 17.96
C LEU A 571 -21.03 11.74 19.42
N ARG A 572 -21.95 10.81 19.66
CA ARG A 572 -22.31 10.26 20.97
C ARG A 572 -21.93 8.79 21.00
N PHE A 573 -21.21 8.35 22.02
CA PHE A 573 -20.91 6.93 22.24
C PHE A 573 -20.97 6.60 23.73
N THR A 574 -21.06 5.31 24.04
CA THR A 574 -21.11 4.80 25.42
C THR A 574 -20.00 3.80 25.68
N ARG A 575 -19.36 3.91 26.84
CA ARG A 575 -18.28 3.02 27.31
C ARG A 575 -18.58 2.51 28.72
N GLN A 576 -18.02 1.37 29.09
CA GLN A 576 -18.06 0.87 30.46
C GLN A 576 -16.89 1.46 31.26
N GLU A 577 -17.18 2.27 32.28
CA GLU A 577 -16.21 2.85 33.19
C GLU A 577 -16.56 2.45 34.63
N GLY A 578 -15.65 1.77 35.32
CA GLY A 578 -15.89 1.31 36.70
C GLY A 578 -17.14 0.42 36.87
N GLY A 579 -17.54 -0.31 35.81
CA GLY A 579 -18.74 -1.15 35.79
C GLY A 579 -20.06 -0.41 35.53
N SER A 580 -20.01 0.87 35.13
CA SER A 580 -21.17 1.66 34.72
C SER A 580 -21.06 2.09 33.27
N SER A 581 -22.20 2.15 32.55
CA SER A 581 -22.24 2.70 31.19
C SER A 581 -22.24 4.23 31.24
N VAL A 582 -21.16 4.85 30.77
CA VAL A 582 -20.97 6.31 30.72
C VAL A 582 -21.08 6.79 29.28
N THR A 583 -21.76 7.93 29.07
CA THR A 583 -21.97 8.53 27.74
C THR A 583 -21.00 9.67 27.51
N HIS A 584 -20.29 9.62 26.38
CA HIS A 584 -19.33 10.63 25.95
C HIS A 584 -19.80 11.32 24.67
N TYR A 585 -19.27 12.52 24.43
CA TYR A 585 -19.48 13.20 23.15
C TYR A 585 -18.18 13.78 22.62
N VAL A 586 -17.98 13.69 21.30
CA VAL A 586 -16.98 14.45 20.55
C VAL A 586 -17.73 15.49 19.71
N LYS A 587 -17.54 16.77 20.02
CA LYS A 587 -18.20 17.90 19.34
C LYS A 587 -17.18 18.69 18.52
N ILE A 588 -17.52 19.09 17.29
CA ILE A 588 -16.75 20.08 16.56
C ILE A 588 -17.07 21.48 17.08
N ILE A 589 -16.05 22.17 17.58
CA ILE A 589 -16.13 23.54 18.09
C ILE A 589 -15.94 24.53 16.96
N ASP A 590 -14.89 24.35 16.16
CA ASP A 590 -14.51 25.25 15.07
C ASP A 590 -13.94 24.43 13.91
N LEU A 591 -14.21 24.89 12.70
CA LEU A 591 -13.70 24.32 11.46
C LEU A 591 -13.02 25.43 10.68
N GLN A 592 -11.68 25.41 10.60
CA GLN A 592 -10.98 26.49 9.93
C GLN A 592 -11.29 26.50 8.43
N SER A 593 -11.65 27.70 7.93
CA SER A 593 -11.93 27.94 6.53
C SER A 593 -10.74 27.69 5.58
N SER A 594 -9.52 27.60 6.11
CA SER A 594 -8.31 27.20 5.35
C SER A 594 -8.31 25.72 4.96
N GLY A 595 -9.20 24.89 5.53
CA GLY A 595 -9.36 23.50 5.09
C GLY A 595 -8.54 22.47 5.86
N ASN A 596 -7.60 22.88 6.72
CA ASN A 596 -6.55 21.99 7.23
C ASN A 596 -6.55 21.76 8.74
N ARG A 597 -7.48 22.35 9.50
CA ARG A 597 -7.55 22.25 10.97
C ARG A 597 -8.98 22.14 11.48
N VAL A 598 -9.19 21.28 12.47
CA VAL A 598 -10.46 21.14 13.21
C VAL A 598 -10.20 21.24 14.71
N ASP A 599 -11.06 21.98 15.41
CA ASP A 599 -11.08 22.05 16.86
C ASP A 599 -12.24 21.23 17.40
N ILE A 600 -11.94 20.31 18.31
CA ILE A 600 -12.90 19.38 18.91
C ILE A 600 -12.96 19.54 20.44
N ARG A 601 -14.11 19.17 21.01
CA ARG A 601 -14.34 19.04 22.45
C ARG A 601 -14.83 17.64 22.78
N ILE A 602 -14.17 16.97 23.72
CA ILE A 602 -14.67 15.76 24.36
C ILE A 602 -15.40 16.17 25.64
N THR A 603 -16.72 16.07 25.67
CA THR A 603 -17.51 16.75 26.71
C THR A 603 -17.61 16.00 28.04
N SER A 604 -17.17 14.75 28.14
CA SER A 604 -17.15 14.04 29.43
C SER A 604 -16.21 14.70 30.43
N ASN A 605 -15.03 15.12 29.97
CA ASN A 605 -13.98 15.76 30.79
C ASN A 605 -13.57 17.16 30.29
N GLU A 606 -14.38 17.77 29.42
CA GLU A 606 -14.11 19.07 28.78
C GLU A 606 -12.72 19.19 28.11
N ILE A 607 -12.23 18.09 27.52
CA ILE A 607 -10.95 18.08 26.81
C ILE A 607 -11.12 18.83 25.49
N ASN A 608 -10.40 19.94 25.29
CA ASN A 608 -10.33 20.64 24.01
C ASN A 608 -9.06 20.24 23.27
N SER A 609 -9.16 19.96 21.97
CA SER A 609 -8.02 19.58 21.16
C SER A 609 -8.16 20.10 19.73
N SER A 610 -7.02 20.37 19.11
CA SER A 610 -6.90 20.72 17.70
C SER A 610 -6.23 19.59 16.94
N LEU A 611 -6.77 19.22 15.79
CA LEU A 611 -6.16 18.26 14.87
C LEU A 611 -5.92 18.94 13.52
N ASN A 612 -4.78 18.65 12.91
CA ASN A 612 -4.53 18.94 11.49
C ASN A 612 -4.98 17.77 10.62
N VAL A 613 -5.23 18.01 9.33
CA VAL A 613 -5.56 16.95 8.35
C VAL A 613 -4.47 15.87 8.39
N GLY A 614 -4.90 14.60 8.42
CA GLY A 614 -4.06 13.41 8.59
C GLY A 614 -3.67 13.08 10.03
N GLN A 615 -3.79 14.04 10.97
CA GLN A 615 -3.33 13.86 12.34
C GLN A 615 -4.25 12.93 13.15
N THR A 616 -3.64 12.03 13.92
CA THR A 616 -4.28 11.21 14.94
C THR A 616 -3.87 11.67 16.34
N LYS A 617 -4.81 11.76 17.27
CA LYS A 617 -4.54 12.00 18.70
C LYS A 617 -5.26 10.97 19.56
N LYS A 618 -4.59 10.54 20.62
CA LYS A 618 -5.09 9.59 21.62
C LYS A 618 -5.45 10.32 22.91
N TYR A 619 -6.52 9.90 23.56
CA TYR A 619 -7.08 10.54 24.75
C TYR A 619 -7.36 9.49 25.83
N ASP A 620 -6.84 9.75 27.02
CA ASP A 620 -7.23 9.10 28.27
C ASP A 620 -8.43 9.88 28.81
N ILE A 621 -9.62 9.27 28.71
CA ILE A 621 -10.92 9.87 28.99
C ILE A 621 -11.36 9.58 30.42
N ASP A 622 -10.87 8.54 31.08
CA ASP A 622 -11.22 8.27 32.49
C ASP A 622 -10.05 8.50 33.48
N SER A 623 -8.90 8.90 32.98
CA SER A 623 -7.65 9.16 33.72
C SER A 623 -7.10 7.94 34.45
N ASP A 624 -7.30 6.73 33.91
CA ASP A 624 -6.79 5.48 34.48
C ASP A 624 -5.33 5.16 34.07
N GLY A 625 -4.72 5.99 33.22
CA GLY A 625 -3.37 5.79 32.71
C GLY A 625 -3.31 4.97 31.42
N TYR A 626 -4.45 4.71 30.79
CA TYR A 626 -4.58 4.13 29.46
C TYR A 626 -5.28 5.13 28.51
N TYR A 627 -4.89 5.12 27.25
CA TYR A 627 -5.65 5.81 26.22
C TYR A 627 -6.89 5.00 25.89
N ASP A 628 -8.04 5.67 25.92
CA ASP A 628 -9.37 5.09 25.71
C ASP A 628 -9.92 5.37 24.31
N LEU A 629 -9.49 6.48 23.71
CA LEU A 629 -10.03 6.96 22.43
C LEU A 629 -8.92 7.48 21.53
N SER A 630 -8.92 7.02 20.29
CA SER A 630 -8.16 7.58 19.19
C SER A 630 -9.10 8.38 18.27
N ILE A 631 -8.70 9.60 17.91
CA ILE A 631 -9.42 10.45 16.96
C ILE A 631 -8.45 10.84 15.83
N LYS A 632 -8.78 10.47 14.59
CA LYS A 632 -8.09 10.89 13.36
C LYS A 632 -8.94 11.92 12.62
N PHE A 633 -8.30 13.00 12.19
CA PHE A 633 -8.93 13.98 11.31
C PHE A 633 -8.49 13.71 9.87
N GLU A 634 -9.40 13.15 9.07
CA GLU A 634 -9.06 12.66 7.73
C GLU A 634 -8.92 13.80 6.74
N ARG A 635 -9.97 14.63 6.57
CA ARG A 635 -10.04 15.75 5.61
C ARG A 635 -11.28 16.62 5.82
N ILE A 636 -11.43 17.68 5.02
CA ILE A 636 -12.67 18.49 4.93
C ILE A 636 -13.36 18.27 3.59
N VAL A 637 -14.63 17.87 3.62
CA VAL A 637 -15.48 17.68 2.42
C VAL A 637 -16.73 18.55 2.54
N SER A 638 -16.92 19.48 1.61
CA SER A 638 -18.12 20.34 1.58
C SER A 638 -18.41 21.07 2.91
N ASN A 639 -17.38 21.69 3.51
CA ASN A 639 -17.43 22.35 4.83
C ASN A 639 -17.86 21.43 5.98
N LYS A 640 -17.48 20.16 5.91
CA LYS A 640 -17.62 19.19 7.00
C LYS A 640 -16.27 18.53 7.25
N ALA A 641 -15.87 18.40 8.52
CA ALA A 641 -14.72 17.57 8.87
C ALA A 641 -15.12 16.10 8.84
N GLU A 642 -14.34 15.28 8.16
CA GLU A 642 -14.40 13.84 8.22
C GLU A 642 -13.50 13.36 9.37
N LEU A 643 -14.11 12.87 10.45
CA LEU A 643 -13.42 12.35 11.64
C LEU A 643 -13.61 10.85 11.76
N THR A 644 -12.55 10.14 12.14
CA THR A 644 -12.58 8.71 12.50
C THR A 644 -12.33 8.56 14.00
N LEU A 645 -13.25 7.91 14.71
CA LEU A 645 -13.15 7.61 16.15
C LEU A 645 -12.94 6.11 16.35
N LYS A 646 -11.94 5.72 17.15
CA LYS A 646 -11.69 4.32 17.52
C LYS A 646 -11.46 4.19 19.02
N GLU A 647 -12.19 3.27 19.66
CA GLU A 647 -11.92 2.88 21.05
C GLU A 647 -10.61 2.10 21.10
N ILE A 648 -9.71 2.48 22.01
CA ILE A 648 -8.41 1.85 22.21
C ILE A 648 -8.20 1.56 23.69
N ASN A 649 -7.20 0.74 24.00
CA ASN A 649 -6.78 0.46 25.39
C ASN A 649 -5.26 0.28 25.40
N GLU A 650 -4.55 1.41 25.35
CA GLU A 650 -3.09 1.43 25.27
C GLU A 650 -2.52 2.14 26.50
N GLN A 651 -1.55 1.53 27.19
CA GLN A 651 -0.94 2.17 28.35
C GLN A 651 -0.27 3.49 27.95
N VAL A 652 -0.54 4.58 28.67
CA VAL A 652 0.13 5.86 28.45
C VAL A 652 1.60 5.68 28.75
N SER A 653 2.43 5.59 27.70
CA SER A 653 3.87 5.44 27.85
C SER A 653 4.40 6.66 28.60
N SER A 654 4.96 6.41 29.79
CA SER A 654 5.58 7.44 30.62
C SER A 654 6.91 7.85 29.99
N SER A 655 6.87 8.53 28.85
CA SER A 655 8.06 9.17 28.28
C SER A 655 8.51 10.26 29.26
N SER A 656 9.73 10.13 29.78
CA SER A 656 10.39 11.03 30.72
C SER A 656 10.36 12.47 30.21
N THR A 657 9.38 13.24 30.67
CA THR A 657 9.26 14.67 30.42
C THR A 657 10.36 15.40 31.17
N SER A 658 11.47 15.68 30.48
CA SER A 658 12.49 16.64 30.87
C SER A 658 11.87 18.04 30.92
N SER A 659 11.38 18.44 32.08
CA SER A 659 10.85 19.77 32.36
C SER A 659 11.96 20.82 32.29
N THR A 660 11.99 21.62 31.21
CA THR A 660 12.73 22.88 31.16
C THR A 660 11.91 23.94 31.91
N SER A 661 12.24 24.13 33.19
CA SER A 661 11.66 25.15 34.05
C SER A 661 12.47 26.45 33.95
N SER A 662 11.90 27.44 33.27
CA SER A 662 12.33 28.84 33.36
C SER A 662 11.82 29.46 34.67
N SER A 663 12.72 29.83 35.58
CA SER A 663 12.46 30.89 36.57
C SER A 663 13.76 31.45 37.12
N GLY A 664 13.89 32.78 37.09
CA GLY A 664 15.11 33.50 37.42
C GLY A 664 15.25 33.93 38.88
N SER A 665 16.42 34.52 39.13
CA SER A 665 16.77 35.48 40.19
C SER A 665 17.07 34.93 41.60
N GLY A 666 18.36 34.97 41.97
CA GLY A 666 18.83 34.82 43.35
C GLY A 666 20.35 34.84 43.47
N ASN A 667 20.88 35.98 43.91
CA ASN A 667 22.28 36.40 44.02
C ASN A 667 23.14 35.59 45.04
N ASP A 668 24.47 35.80 44.97
CA ASP A 668 25.53 35.57 45.99
C ASP A 668 26.19 34.16 45.97
N GLY A 669 27.48 33.94 45.77
CA GLY A 669 28.71 34.73 45.67
C GLY A 669 29.91 33.77 45.81
N SER A 670 31.12 34.22 45.47
CA SER A 670 32.43 33.62 45.84
C SER A 670 33.17 32.70 44.84
N THR A 671 33.92 33.38 43.96
CA THR A 671 35.39 33.30 43.69
C THR A 671 36.14 32.00 43.36
N ASP A 672 37.03 32.21 42.36
CA ASP A 672 38.27 31.52 41.97
C ASP A 672 38.09 30.23 41.15
N GLY A 673 38.53 30.12 39.89
CA GLY A 673 39.37 30.98 39.06
C GLY A 673 40.23 30.07 38.19
N ASP A 674 40.05 30.08 36.87
CA ASP A 674 41.19 29.92 35.96
C ASP A 674 40.85 30.32 34.51
N ASN A 675 41.84 30.94 33.88
CA ASN A 675 41.86 31.50 32.54
C ASN A 675 41.74 30.43 31.45
N LEU A 676 41.03 30.70 30.33
CA LEU A 676 41.66 30.74 28.99
C LEU A 676 40.70 31.16 27.85
N LEU A 677 41.18 32.16 27.11
CA LEU A 677 40.94 32.49 25.69
C LEU A 677 39.53 32.93 25.25
N GLY A 678 39.46 34.24 24.98
CA GLY A 678 38.41 34.86 24.22
C GLY A 678 38.49 34.54 22.72
N ILE A 679 37.30 34.40 22.16
CA ILE A 679 37.05 34.55 20.73
C ILE A 679 35.92 35.57 20.64
N THR A 680 36.20 36.62 19.88
CA THR A 680 35.34 37.74 19.54
C THR A 680 34.11 37.27 18.77
N GLU A 681 32.92 37.65 19.24
CA GLU A 681 31.69 37.62 18.44
C GLU A 681 31.81 38.66 17.31
N GLU A 682 31.85 38.18 16.07
CA GLU A 682 31.68 39.03 14.88
C GLU A 682 30.20 39.14 14.52
N ASP A 683 29.83 40.37 14.16
CA ASP A 683 28.51 40.86 13.74
C ASP A 683 27.74 39.92 12.80
N GLU A 684 26.57 39.44 13.25
CA GLU A 684 25.54 38.91 12.36
C GLU A 684 25.00 40.02 11.43
N LYS A 685 25.51 40.05 10.20
CA LYS A 685 25.00 40.91 9.13
C LYS A 685 23.66 40.39 8.60
N ASN A 686 22.61 41.18 8.85
CA ASN A 686 21.29 41.19 8.20
C ASN A 686 21.24 40.60 6.77
N ILE A 687 20.81 39.34 6.65
CA ILE A 687 20.54 38.61 5.39
C ILE A 687 19.24 39.08 4.69
N VAL A 688 18.46 39.97 5.31
CA VAL A 688 17.15 40.41 4.77
C VAL A 688 17.29 41.36 3.56
N ILE A 689 18.39 42.11 3.45
CA ILE A 689 18.54 43.16 2.41
C ILE A 689 18.84 42.58 1.00
N PRO A 690 19.71 41.57 0.81
CA PRO A 690 19.93 40.97 -0.51
C PRO A 690 18.69 40.31 -1.11
N ILE A 691 17.85 39.69 -0.27
CA ILE A 691 16.63 38.98 -0.72
C ILE A 691 15.58 39.98 -1.25
N LEU A 692 15.42 41.13 -0.58
CA LEU A 692 14.53 42.21 -1.04
C LEU A 692 14.98 42.83 -2.37
N ILE A 693 16.29 42.94 -2.60
CA ILE A 693 16.84 43.44 -3.87
C ILE A 693 16.60 42.41 -4.99
N GLY A 694 16.78 41.11 -4.72
CA GLY A 694 16.49 40.04 -5.67
C GLY A 694 15.02 40.05 -6.13
N PHE A 695 14.09 40.18 -5.19
CA PHE A 695 12.65 40.26 -5.50
C PHE A 695 12.30 41.49 -6.36
N LEU A 696 12.91 42.64 -6.07
CA LEU A 696 12.68 43.87 -6.85
C LEU A 696 13.14 43.73 -8.31
N VAL A 697 14.26 43.04 -8.56
CA VAL A 697 14.77 42.78 -9.92
C VAL A 697 13.82 41.90 -10.72
N ILE A 698 13.26 40.85 -10.10
CA ILE A 698 12.29 39.96 -10.75
C ILE A 698 11.02 40.73 -11.16
N VAL A 699 10.50 41.59 -10.28
CA VAL A 699 9.32 42.42 -10.59
C VAL A 699 9.57 43.34 -11.78
N VAL A 700 10.76 43.95 -11.88
CA VAL A 700 11.13 44.81 -13.02
C VAL A 700 11.20 44.02 -14.33
N ILE A 701 11.75 42.79 -14.31
CA ILE A 701 11.81 41.93 -15.49
C ILE A 701 10.41 41.56 -15.99
N VAL A 702 9.50 41.20 -15.08
CA VAL A 702 8.10 40.88 -15.43
C VAL A 702 7.40 42.09 -16.07
N ILE A 703 7.61 43.30 -15.53
CA ILE A 703 7.05 44.54 -16.11
C ILE A 703 7.59 44.76 -17.53
N ILE A 704 8.89 44.55 -17.77
CA ILE A 704 9.49 44.71 -19.11
C ILE A 704 8.89 43.70 -20.10
N ILE A 705 8.72 42.43 -19.70
CA ILE A 705 8.11 41.40 -20.55
C ILE A 705 6.67 41.78 -20.93
N LEU A 706 5.87 42.22 -19.95
CA LEU A 706 4.50 42.66 -20.20
C LEU A 706 4.46 43.87 -21.15
N LEU A 707 5.42 44.79 -21.03
CA LEU A 707 5.53 45.96 -21.90
C LEU A 707 5.89 45.58 -23.34
N ILE A 708 6.80 44.61 -23.52
CA ILE A 708 7.16 44.04 -24.84
C ILE A 708 5.94 43.35 -25.48
N LEU A 709 5.18 42.57 -24.70
CA LEU A 709 3.98 41.90 -25.18
C LEU A 709 2.89 42.90 -25.56
N PHE A 710 2.74 43.99 -24.80
CA PHE A 710 1.79 45.05 -25.09
C PHE A 710 2.16 45.80 -26.37
N LEU A 711 3.44 46.10 -26.59
CA LEU A 711 3.93 46.74 -27.82
C LEU A 711 3.79 45.83 -29.05
N ARG A 712 3.89 44.50 -28.89
CA ARG A 712 3.69 43.55 -30.00
C ARG A 712 2.24 43.45 -30.50
N LYS A 713 1.23 43.80 -29.69
CA LYS A 713 -0.19 43.72 -30.10
C LYS A 713 -0.64 44.88 -31.01
N GLY A 714 0.21 45.87 -31.31
CA GLY A 714 -0.18 47.12 -31.96
C GLY A 714 -0.25 47.16 -33.50
N VAL A 715 0.17 46.14 -34.25
CA VAL A 715 0.22 46.22 -35.72
C VAL A 715 -0.73 45.22 -36.38
N LYS A 716 -2.01 45.59 -36.50
CA LYS A 716 -2.93 44.92 -37.44
C LYS A 716 -2.63 45.40 -38.86
N LYS A 717 -1.99 44.56 -39.68
CA LYS A 717 -1.91 44.77 -41.13
C LYS A 717 -3.27 44.47 -41.75
N SER A 718 -3.86 45.45 -42.43
CA SER A 718 -5.04 45.27 -43.27
C SER A 718 -4.72 44.39 -44.50
N PRO A 719 -5.61 43.47 -44.90
CA PRO A 719 -5.38 42.62 -46.07
C PRO A 719 -5.50 43.44 -47.37
N PHE A 720 -4.48 43.33 -48.21
CA PHE A 720 -4.41 43.89 -49.56
C PHE A 720 -5.10 42.91 -50.53
N VAL A 721 -6.23 43.31 -51.10
CA VAL A 721 -6.97 42.54 -52.11
C VAL A 721 -6.36 42.82 -53.49
N VAL A 722 -5.89 41.78 -54.17
CA VAL A 722 -5.49 41.84 -55.59
C VAL A 722 -6.58 41.16 -56.40
N GLU A 723 -7.35 41.96 -57.13
CA GLU A 723 -8.33 41.51 -58.12
C GLU A 723 -7.59 41.28 -59.45
N ASN A 724 -7.46 40.01 -59.86
CA ASN A 724 -6.94 39.66 -61.18
C ASN A 724 -8.06 39.75 -62.22
N LYS A 725 -7.89 40.65 -63.20
CA LYS A 725 -8.58 40.59 -64.50
C LYS A 725 -7.78 39.72 -65.45
N VAL A 726 -8.36 38.60 -65.91
CA VAL A 726 -8.67 38.29 -67.33
C VAL A 726 -9.87 37.34 -67.33
#